data_AF-F0NPX9-F1
#
_entry.id   AF-F0NPX9-F1
#
_cell.length_a   1.000
_cell.length_b   1.000
_cell.length_c   1.000
_cell.angle_alpha   90.00
_cell.angle_beta   90.00
_cell.angle_gamma   90.00
#
_symmetry.space_group_name_H-M   'P 1'
#
loop_
_entity.id
_entity.type
_entity.pdbx_description
1 polymer ?
#
loop_
_entity_poly.entity_id
_entity_poly.type
_entity_poly.pdbx_seq_one_letter_code
_entity_poly.pdbx_strand_id
1 'polypeptide(L)'
;MFQSYFMDAVNGYYRHLAIIESQDYLEKVNSLVEEYLKVNKNPRVIYGFHPWLDNSKDRMIEFRKKFENFLDIDYSNSEKYLGQSVDLVILDAIGDFRPNYIARFVDMTKGGGMAIIYSDDILRGKLYKESLTRDGVVKDLFERRFMELAKRYRGIIFLQGDRLTFTPYSSNETHKSHKKIPKSPKVPMQLHELCLSSDQNKVLEESLFITSPGKRVLVVTAARGRGKSASIGLFLSYLMTEEKFGNILVTSPTYYSSQEIFNFVIKGLDALNVKYKLTTSKDGKIMKITTGESRVKWVSPDLARNEEGDLIVVDEAAAIGMEFLDYILQGWDKVILVTTVHGYEGSGKAFLKYVDRLKSKVLLKHIKMDYPIRYAKGDPIEKFMFDVFLLDAEPAEVMHNGELKIEDVSQEELFQNNNLLKSVYGILVTAHYRNSPDDLMLLGDMAFQKIVVGYSSEKPIAVCQVVSEGDLTERQIEDISNGLKNEGHLIPHRLIKYMRAFDFGKLKGWRIMRIAVSPENQGKGIGSRIIEEVIKMAKGVDWVGSSFVADYSVLRFWIKNGFTPVYLSSIKNEELNGYSVIVIRALSEKSKGFVVKLSSLLKDKLLRTSHQVYYNLNPQLIALLMRNTYSERREGEVPDLYVNKIKAYIEGKVPYNVIAEAAHFLITKHFLELKVNLNIEAEASLVARVLQGKSWYHAGLMLGLSSREVEERVKQGLEVLLRTYS
;
A
#
# COMPACT_ATOMS: atom_id res chain seq x y z
N MET A 1 19.05 -10.40 -37.29
CA MET A 1 18.76 -8.97 -37.50
C MET A 1 19.22 -8.11 -36.32
N PHE A 2 19.05 -8.58 -35.08
CA PHE A 2 19.26 -7.76 -33.87
C PHE A 2 20.64 -7.90 -33.20
N GLN A 3 21.50 -8.80 -33.69
CA GLN A 3 22.77 -9.14 -33.05
C GLN A 3 23.67 -7.93 -32.76
N SER A 4 23.79 -6.99 -33.70
CA SER A 4 24.59 -5.77 -33.49
C SER A 4 24.01 -4.86 -32.39
N TYR A 5 22.68 -4.76 -32.30
CA TYR A 5 22.00 -3.98 -31.26
C TYR A 5 22.11 -4.63 -29.89
N PHE A 6 22.01 -5.96 -29.82
CA PHE A 6 22.25 -6.70 -28.57
C PHE A 6 23.71 -6.55 -28.10
N MET A 7 24.68 -6.55 -29.03
CA MET A 7 26.08 -6.29 -28.69
C MET A 7 26.29 -4.84 -28.21
N ASP A 8 25.65 -3.86 -28.85
CA ASP A 8 25.68 -2.47 -28.39
C ASP A 8 25.04 -2.31 -26.99
N ALA A 9 23.96 -3.03 -26.72
CA ALA A 9 23.31 -3.05 -25.40
C ALA A 9 24.23 -3.59 -24.30
N VAL A 10 25.04 -4.62 -24.59
CA VAL A 10 26.07 -5.12 -23.67
C VAL A 10 27.13 -4.04 -23.42
N ASN A 11 27.59 -3.36 -24.48
CA ASN A 11 28.58 -2.30 -24.39
C ASN A 11 28.06 -1.09 -23.61
N GLY A 12 26.84 -0.62 -23.87
CA GLY A 12 26.19 0.49 -23.18
C GLY A 12 25.53 0.13 -21.85
N TYR A 13 25.43 -1.17 -21.54
CA TYR A 13 24.75 -1.71 -20.36
C TYR A 13 23.29 -1.22 -20.23
N TYR A 14 22.58 -1.13 -21.35
CA TYR A 14 21.15 -0.84 -21.43
C TYR A 14 20.35 -2.07 -21.85
N ARG A 15 19.04 -2.07 -21.68
CA ARG A 15 18.16 -3.21 -21.90
C ARG A 15 17.41 -3.11 -23.23
N HIS A 16 17.00 -4.27 -23.73
CA HIS A 16 15.95 -4.37 -24.74
C HIS A 16 14.66 -4.94 -24.14
N LEU A 17 13.51 -4.53 -24.71
CA LEU A 17 12.21 -5.13 -24.45
C LEU A 17 11.63 -5.59 -25.77
N ALA A 18 11.20 -6.84 -25.85
CA ALA A 18 10.45 -7.37 -26.97
C ALA A 18 9.00 -7.60 -26.55
N ILE A 19 8.06 -7.17 -27.40
CA ILE A 19 6.63 -7.41 -27.25
C ILE A 19 6.17 -8.13 -28.50
N ILE A 20 5.70 -9.37 -28.33
CA ILE A 20 5.33 -10.27 -29.42
C ILE A 20 3.84 -10.59 -29.28
N GLU A 21 3.03 -10.14 -30.24
CA GLU A 21 1.61 -10.45 -30.37
C GLU A 21 1.38 -11.18 -31.70
N SER A 22 1.19 -12.50 -31.64
CA SER A 22 1.05 -13.31 -32.86
C SER A 22 0.41 -14.65 -32.54
N GLN A 23 -0.31 -15.25 -33.50
CA GLN A 23 -0.79 -16.64 -33.35
C GLN A 23 0.39 -17.63 -33.26
N ASP A 24 1.44 -17.41 -34.05
CA ASP A 24 2.68 -18.21 -34.02
C ASP A 24 3.70 -17.68 -32.98
N TYR A 25 3.23 -17.28 -31.80
CA TYR A 25 4.05 -16.60 -30.79
C TYR A 25 5.28 -17.41 -30.38
N LEU A 26 5.19 -18.74 -30.27
CA LEU A 26 6.32 -19.60 -29.88
C LEU A 26 7.46 -19.54 -30.90
N GLU A 27 7.16 -19.63 -32.19
CA GLU A 27 8.16 -19.55 -33.25
C GLU A 27 8.89 -18.21 -33.23
N LYS A 28 8.13 -17.12 -33.07
CA LYS A 28 8.67 -15.75 -33.03
C LYS A 28 9.53 -15.49 -31.80
N VAL A 29 9.10 -15.94 -30.63
CA VAL A 29 9.91 -15.86 -29.40
C VAL A 29 11.18 -16.71 -29.57
N ASN A 30 11.07 -17.92 -30.10
CA ASN A 30 12.20 -18.83 -30.33
C ASN A 30 13.24 -18.23 -31.27
N SER A 31 12.80 -17.66 -32.40
CA SER A 31 13.69 -16.99 -33.36
C SER A 31 14.46 -15.83 -32.71
N LEU A 32 13.77 -15.00 -31.92
CA LEU A 32 14.41 -13.88 -31.23
C LEU A 32 15.38 -14.33 -30.14
N VAL A 33 15.02 -15.38 -29.38
CA VAL A 33 15.90 -16.00 -28.38
C VAL A 33 17.17 -16.55 -29.05
N GLU A 34 17.05 -17.21 -30.19
CA GLU A 34 18.20 -17.72 -30.94
C GLU A 34 19.13 -16.59 -31.42
N GLU A 35 18.59 -15.44 -31.81
CA GLU A 35 19.41 -14.26 -32.11
C GLU A 35 20.13 -13.71 -30.87
N TYR A 36 19.46 -13.68 -29.71
CA TYR A 36 20.05 -13.23 -28.45
C TYR A 36 21.16 -14.18 -27.97
N LEU A 37 20.97 -15.49 -28.13
CA LEU A 37 21.97 -16.51 -27.77
C LEU A 37 23.27 -16.42 -28.59
N LYS A 38 23.24 -15.79 -29.77
CA LYS A 38 24.47 -15.48 -30.54
C LYS A 38 25.36 -14.46 -29.84
N VAL A 39 24.80 -13.63 -28.96
CA VAL A 39 25.53 -12.63 -28.16
C VAL A 39 25.82 -13.15 -26.75
N ASN A 40 24.85 -13.77 -26.10
CA ASN A 40 25.00 -14.34 -24.75
C ASN A 40 24.71 -15.85 -24.77
N LYS A 41 25.76 -16.67 -24.78
CA LYS A 41 25.64 -18.13 -24.98
C LYS A 41 25.07 -18.90 -23.79
N ASN A 42 25.18 -18.38 -22.56
CA ASN A 42 24.67 -19.04 -21.36
C ASN A 42 23.96 -18.01 -20.44
N PRO A 43 22.82 -17.45 -20.88
CA PRO A 43 22.12 -16.45 -20.12
C PRO A 43 21.48 -17.07 -18.88
N ARG A 44 21.46 -16.32 -17.77
CA ARG A 44 20.54 -16.62 -16.68
C ARG A 44 19.15 -16.18 -17.10
N VAL A 45 18.17 -17.06 -17.01
CA VAL A 45 16.81 -16.86 -17.51
C VAL A 45 15.78 -16.93 -16.40
N ILE A 46 14.83 -15.99 -16.41
CA ILE A 46 13.60 -16.07 -15.64
C ILE A 46 12.41 -16.23 -16.59
N TYR A 47 11.49 -17.13 -16.25
CA TYR A 47 10.23 -17.31 -16.96
C TYR A 47 9.05 -17.06 -16.01
N GLY A 48 8.26 -16.02 -16.28
CA GLY A 48 7.08 -15.64 -15.50
C GLY A 48 5.79 -16.16 -16.13
N PHE A 49 4.95 -16.84 -15.34
CA PHE A 49 3.67 -17.41 -15.80
C PHE A 49 2.71 -17.74 -14.66
N HIS A 50 1.47 -18.13 -14.97
CA HIS A 50 0.54 -18.73 -14.03
C HIS A 50 0.50 -20.25 -14.20
N PRO A 51 1.07 -21.06 -13.29
CA PRO A 51 1.25 -22.51 -13.49
C PRO A 51 -0.04 -23.34 -13.51
N TRP A 52 -1.18 -22.76 -13.12
CA TRP A 52 -2.49 -23.42 -13.15
C TRP A 52 -3.31 -23.08 -14.40
N LEU A 53 -2.81 -22.22 -15.30
CA LEU A 53 -3.49 -21.95 -16.57
C LEU A 53 -3.19 -23.03 -17.60
N ASP A 54 -4.16 -23.32 -18.45
CA ASP A 54 -4.07 -24.35 -19.48
C ASP A 54 -2.88 -24.11 -20.42
N ASN A 55 -2.16 -25.19 -20.74
CA ASN A 55 -0.98 -25.24 -21.62
C ASN A 55 0.20 -24.34 -21.19
N SER A 56 0.11 -23.62 -20.06
CA SER A 56 1.14 -22.68 -19.62
C SER A 56 2.45 -23.38 -19.20
N LYS A 57 2.33 -24.54 -18.55
CA LYS A 57 3.47 -25.38 -18.18
C LYS A 57 4.17 -25.97 -19.41
N ASP A 58 3.41 -26.36 -20.43
CA ASP A 58 3.99 -26.94 -21.65
C ASP A 58 4.83 -25.90 -22.39
N ARG A 59 4.33 -24.66 -22.51
CA ARG A 59 5.10 -23.52 -23.05
C ARG A 59 6.38 -23.26 -22.24
N MET A 60 6.27 -23.23 -20.90
CA MET A 60 7.44 -23.06 -20.02
C MET A 60 8.48 -24.16 -20.21
N ILE A 61 8.04 -25.43 -20.31
CA ILE A 61 8.92 -26.59 -20.50
C ILE A 61 9.65 -26.52 -21.85
N GLU A 62 8.99 -26.04 -22.90
CA GLU A 62 9.63 -25.80 -24.20
C GLU A 62 10.83 -24.86 -24.08
N PHE A 63 10.67 -23.73 -23.39
CA PHE A 63 11.76 -22.79 -23.14
C PHE A 63 12.82 -23.35 -22.20
N ARG A 64 12.42 -24.04 -21.13
CA ARG A 64 13.37 -24.63 -20.15
C ARG A 64 14.41 -25.53 -20.84
N LYS A 65 14.00 -26.32 -21.84
CA LYS A 65 14.90 -27.23 -22.59
C LYS A 65 16.04 -26.50 -23.31
N LYS A 66 15.92 -25.19 -23.55
CA LYS A 66 16.90 -24.38 -24.28
C LYS A 66 17.97 -23.74 -23.38
N PHE A 67 17.80 -23.76 -22.06
CA PHE A 67 18.66 -23.02 -21.13
C PHE A 67 19.14 -23.88 -19.97
N GLU A 68 20.43 -23.79 -19.65
CA GLU A 68 21.01 -24.43 -18.46
C GLU A 68 20.60 -23.72 -17.17
N ASN A 69 20.60 -22.37 -17.19
CA ASN A 69 20.33 -21.52 -16.03
C ASN A 69 18.92 -20.94 -16.07
N PHE A 70 17.91 -21.77 -15.81
CA PHE A 70 16.49 -21.41 -15.94
C PHE A 70 15.75 -21.42 -14.60
N LEU A 71 15.06 -20.31 -14.29
CA LEU A 71 14.19 -20.19 -13.13
C LEU A 71 12.77 -19.84 -13.57
N ASP A 72 11.82 -20.72 -13.31
CA ASP A 72 10.39 -20.44 -13.48
C ASP A 72 9.81 -19.80 -12.21
N ILE A 73 8.96 -18.79 -12.40
CA ILE A 73 8.35 -18.04 -11.32
C ILE A 73 6.85 -17.92 -11.59
N ASP A 74 6.06 -18.45 -10.67
CA ASP A 74 4.64 -18.15 -10.58
C ASP A 74 4.44 -16.65 -10.34
N TYR A 75 3.67 -15.98 -11.19
CA TYR A 75 3.35 -14.56 -11.08
C TYR A 75 2.91 -14.15 -9.67
N SER A 76 2.08 -14.98 -9.01
CA SER A 76 1.59 -14.74 -7.64
C SER A 76 2.71 -14.75 -6.59
N ASN A 77 3.85 -15.37 -6.89
CA ASN A 77 5.01 -15.48 -6.01
C ASN A 77 6.16 -14.53 -6.40
N SER A 78 5.95 -13.64 -7.38
CA SER A 78 6.98 -12.75 -7.93
C SER A 78 7.69 -11.86 -6.90
N GLU A 79 7.03 -11.51 -5.79
CA GLU A 79 7.59 -10.68 -4.72
C GLU A 79 8.83 -11.30 -4.05
N LYS A 80 8.90 -12.63 -4.01
CA LYS A 80 10.01 -13.38 -3.41
C LYS A 80 11.31 -13.24 -4.21
N TYR A 81 11.24 -12.77 -5.44
CA TYR A 81 12.35 -12.77 -6.39
C TYR A 81 12.79 -11.36 -6.83
N LEU A 82 12.24 -10.32 -6.23
CA LEU A 82 12.48 -8.92 -6.61
C LEU A 82 13.96 -8.47 -6.56
N GLY A 83 14.78 -9.12 -5.73
CA GLY A 83 16.22 -8.87 -5.64
C GLY A 83 17.04 -9.49 -6.78
N GLN A 84 16.47 -10.37 -7.59
CA GLN A 84 17.19 -11.03 -8.68
C GLN A 84 17.53 -10.05 -9.82
N SER A 85 18.62 -10.36 -10.52
CA SER A 85 19.02 -9.70 -11.76
C SER A 85 19.49 -10.76 -12.75
N VAL A 86 18.89 -10.81 -13.93
CA VAL A 86 19.12 -11.88 -14.92
C VAL A 86 19.33 -11.31 -16.33
N ASP A 87 19.84 -12.15 -17.23
CA ASP A 87 20.16 -11.79 -18.61
C ASP A 87 18.92 -11.74 -19.50
N LEU A 88 18.01 -12.70 -19.32
CA LEU A 88 16.81 -12.85 -20.12
C LEU A 88 15.59 -13.06 -19.21
N VAL A 89 14.54 -12.29 -19.46
CA VAL A 89 13.24 -12.48 -18.81
C VAL A 89 12.21 -12.79 -19.88
N ILE A 90 11.43 -13.85 -19.72
CA ILE A 90 10.36 -14.23 -20.63
C ILE A 90 9.05 -14.21 -19.83
N LEU A 91 8.09 -13.41 -20.27
CA LEU A 91 6.77 -13.27 -19.68
C LEU A 91 5.73 -13.93 -20.59
N ASP A 92 5.11 -14.99 -20.08
CA ASP A 92 3.94 -15.61 -20.67
C ASP A 92 2.73 -14.74 -20.38
N ALA A 93 2.27 -13.99 -21.37
CA ALA A 93 1.11 -13.11 -21.26
C ALA A 93 -0.13 -13.65 -22.01
N ILE A 94 -0.15 -14.95 -22.35
CA ILE A 94 -1.29 -15.58 -23.04
C ILE A 94 -2.56 -15.47 -22.19
N GLY A 95 -2.48 -15.89 -20.93
CA GLY A 95 -3.66 -15.90 -20.05
C GLY A 95 -3.77 -14.69 -19.11
N ASP A 96 -2.74 -13.87 -18.98
CA ASP A 96 -2.79 -12.66 -18.14
C ASP A 96 -1.79 -11.61 -18.61
N PHE A 97 -2.25 -10.38 -18.83
CA PHE A 97 -1.42 -9.23 -19.19
C PHE A 97 -1.60 -8.16 -18.12
N ARG A 98 -0.85 -8.30 -17.02
CA ARG A 98 -1.06 -7.49 -15.82
C ARG A 98 0.08 -6.48 -15.60
N PRO A 99 -0.22 -5.17 -15.46
CA PRO A 99 0.76 -4.11 -15.22
C PRO A 99 1.78 -4.43 -14.13
N ASN A 100 1.32 -4.91 -12.97
CA ASN A 100 2.18 -5.20 -11.83
C ASN A 100 3.20 -6.31 -12.13
N TYR A 101 2.80 -7.38 -12.82
CA TYR A 101 3.72 -8.45 -13.16
C TYR A 101 4.73 -7.99 -14.20
N ILE A 102 4.29 -7.26 -15.23
CA ILE A 102 5.17 -6.67 -16.23
C ILE A 102 6.20 -5.75 -15.56
N ALA A 103 5.75 -4.85 -14.67
CA ALA A 103 6.62 -3.96 -13.90
C ALA A 103 7.69 -4.70 -13.10
N ARG A 104 7.30 -5.76 -12.39
CA ARG A 104 8.21 -6.54 -11.54
C ARG A 104 9.25 -7.32 -12.35
N PHE A 105 8.82 -8.01 -13.40
CA PHE A 105 9.68 -8.91 -14.15
C PHE A 105 10.61 -8.18 -15.12
N VAL A 106 10.11 -7.17 -15.85
CA VAL A 106 10.97 -6.35 -16.73
C VAL A 106 12.06 -5.64 -15.92
N ASP A 107 11.76 -5.27 -14.67
CA ASP A 107 12.75 -4.71 -13.74
C ASP A 107 13.86 -5.71 -13.37
N MET A 108 13.63 -7.03 -13.41
CA MET A 108 14.64 -8.05 -13.11
C MET A 108 15.69 -8.23 -14.23
N THR A 109 15.45 -7.70 -15.43
CA THR A 109 16.42 -7.73 -16.53
C THR A 109 17.58 -6.78 -16.25
N LYS A 110 18.82 -7.25 -16.40
CA LYS A 110 20.04 -6.43 -16.25
C LYS A 110 20.45 -5.75 -17.56
N GLY A 111 21.31 -4.73 -17.47
CA GLY A 111 21.91 -4.06 -18.63
C GLY A 111 22.65 -5.05 -19.53
N GLY A 112 22.49 -4.90 -20.85
CA GLY A 112 22.90 -5.89 -21.86
C GLY A 112 21.95 -7.07 -22.03
N GLY A 113 20.93 -7.17 -21.18
CA GLY A 113 19.89 -8.21 -21.25
C GLY A 113 18.66 -7.80 -22.03
N MET A 114 17.71 -8.73 -22.12
CA MET A 114 16.43 -8.55 -22.81
C MET A 114 15.27 -9.07 -21.96
N ALA A 115 14.14 -8.36 -21.99
CA ALA A 115 12.85 -8.87 -21.55
C ALA A 115 11.99 -9.17 -22.78
N ILE A 116 11.22 -10.25 -22.74
CA ILE A 116 10.25 -10.63 -23.77
C ILE A 116 8.88 -10.76 -23.11
N ILE A 117 7.88 -10.09 -23.65
CA ILE A 117 6.47 -10.30 -23.33
C ILE A 117 5.82 -10.89 -24.56
N TYR A 118 5.17 -12.03 -24.44
CA TYR A 118 4.50 -12.66 -25.58
C TYR A 118 3.05 -13.03 -25.29
N SER A 119 2.22 -12.88 -26.31
CA SER A 119 0.79 -13.21 -26.28
C SER A 119 0.30 -13.55 -27.69
N ASP A 120 -0.83 -14.22 -27.77
CA ASP A 120 -1.62 -14.44 -28.98
C ASP A 120 -2.50 -13.22 -29.31
N ASP A 121 -3.16 -12.65 -28.29
CA ASP A 121 -3.92 -11.40 -28.35
C ASP A 121 -3.79 -10.68 -27.00
N ILE A 122 -3.24 -9.47 -26.95
CA ILE A 122 -3.03 -8.74 -25.68
C ILE A 122 -4.35 -8.21 -25.10
N LEU A 123 -5.34 -7.94 -25.95
CA LEU A 123 -6.59 -7.26 -25.60
C LEU A 123 -7.66 -8.21 -25.04
N ARG A 124 -7.54 -9.51 -25.32
CA ARG A 124 -8.59 -10.50 -25.01
C ARG A 124 -8.08 -11.68 -24.20
N GLY A 125 -9.01 -12.38 -23.53
CA GLY A 125 -8.73 -13.64 -22.83
C GLY A 125 -7.79 -13.50 -21.62
N LYS A 126 -7.76 -12.33 -20.98
CA LYS A 126 -6.87 -12.07 -19.83
C LYS A 126 -7.59 -12.21 -18.50
N LEU A 127 -7.00 -12.98 -17.59
CA LEU A 127 -7.52 -13.24 -16.26
C LEU A 127 -7.81 -11.95 -15.48
N TYR A 128 -6.89 -10.97 -15.49
CA TYR A 128 -7.14 -9.72 -14.77
C TYR A 128 -8.33 -8.93 -15.34
N LYS A 129 -8.56 -9.00 -16.66
CA LYS A 129 -9.70 -8.33 -17.31
C LYS A 129 -11.02 -8.89 -16.83
N GLU A 130 -11.12 -10.19 -16.56
CA GLU A 130 -12.34 -10.79 -16.01
C GLU A 130 -12.79 -10.10 -14.71
N SER A 131 -11.85 -9.63 -13.89
CA SER A 131 -12.16 -8.89 -12.66
C SER A 131 -12.63 -7.44 -12.90
N LEU A 132 -12.38 -6.91 -14.10
CA LEU A 132 -12.79 -5.58 -14.57
C LEU A 132 -14.02 -5.62 -15.48
N THR A 133 -14.45 -6.83 -15.86
CA THR A 133 -15.60 -7.08 -16.70
C THR A 133 -16.88 -7.13 -15.87
N ARG A 134 -17.91 -6.44 -16.32
CA ARG A 134 -19.29 -6.63 -15.83
C ARG A 134 -20.24 -6.68 -17.01
N ASP A 135 -21.19 -7.61 -16.96
CA ASP A 135 -22.17 -7.82 -18.03
C ASP A 135 -21.52 -8.04 -19.40
N GLY A 136 -20.33 -8.67 -19.42
CA GLY A 136 -19.53 -8.89 -20.63
C GLY A 136 -18.81 -7.65 -21.19
N VAL A 137 -18.84 -6.52 -20.47
CA VAL A 137 -18.24 -5.25 -20.92
C VAL A 137 -16.98 -4.93 -20.13
N VAL A 138 -15.89 -4.65 -20.85
CA VAL A 138 -14.61 -4.15 -20.33
C VAL A 138 -13.96 -3.27 -21.42
N LYS A 139 -13.26 -2.20 -21.04
CA LYS A 139 -12.50 -1.35 -21.98
C LYS A 139 -11.07 -1.83 -22.09
N ASP A 140 -10.29 -1.33 -23.06
CA ASP A 140 -8.91 -1.73 -23.35
C ASP A 140 -7.95 -0.52 -23.49
N LEU A 141 -8.23 0.54 -22.74
CA LEU A 141 -7.52 1.82 -22.87
C LEU A 141 -6.08 1.70 -22.38
N PHE A 142 -5.83 0.92 -21.33
CA PHE A 142 -4.49 0.68 -20.83
C PHE A 142 -3.63 -0.09 -21.84
N GLU A 143 -4.14 -1.19 -22.40
CA GLU A 143 -3.37 -1.99 -23.37
C GLU A 143 -3.09 -1.22 -24.65
N ARG A 144 -4.08 -0.46 -25.17
CA ARG A 144 -3.87 0.42 -26.32
C ARG A 144 -2.77 1.44 -26.04
N ARG A 145 -2.80 2.11 -24.88
CA ARG A 145 -1.73 3.00 -24.44
C ARG A 145 -0.37 2.28 -24.39
N PHE A 146 -0.33 1.08 -23.82
CA PHE A 146 0.89 0.29 -23.69
C PHE A 146 1.51 -0.01 -25.05
N MET A 147 0.71 -0.52 -25.98
CA MET A 147 1.15 -0.84 -27.35
C MET A 147 1.55 0.41 -28.14
N GLU A 148 0.79 1.50 -28.03
CA GLU A 148 1.11 2.76 -28.73
C GLU A 148 2.43 3.36 -28.25
N LEU A 149 2.67 3.39 -26.94
CA LEU A 149 3.94 3.84 -26.40
C LEU A 149 5.07 2.88 -26.78
N ALA A 150 4.85 1.56 -26.70
CA ALA A 150 5.86 0.57 -27.08
C ALA A 150 6.36 0.75 -28.51
N LYS A 151 5.46 1.08 -29.45
CA LYS A 151 5.81 1.36 -30.86
C LYS A 151 6.62 2.66 -31.05
N ARG A 152 6.51 3.63 -30.13
CA ARG A 152 7.19 4.93 -30.20
C ARG A 152 8.56 4.94 -29.53
N TYR A 153 8.77 4.10 -28.53
CA TYR A 153 10.01 4.09 -27.75
C TYR A 153 11.13 3.35 -28.47
N ARG A 154 12.34 3.92 -28.37
CA ARG A 154 13.57 3.32 -28.92
C ARG A 154 14.00 2.13 -28.06
N GLY A 155 14.67 1.17 -28.68
CA GLY A 155 15.15 -0.05 -28.01
C GLY A 155 14.07 -1.11 -27.75
N ILE A 156 12.81 -0.85 -28.12
CA ILE A 156 11.70 -1.82 -28.01
C ILE A 156 11.46 -2.50 -29.35
N ILE A 157 11.48 -3.83 -29.34
CA ILE A 157 11.17 -4.69 -30.49
C ILE A 157 9.69 -5.04 -30.40
N PHE A 158 8.84 -4.42 -31.23
CA PHE A 158 7.41 -4.69 -31.23
C PHE A 158 7.04 -5.49 -32.48
N LEU A 159 6.54 -6.71 -32.29
CA LEU A 159 6.19 -7.63 -33.37
C LEU A 159 4.70 -7.99 -33.26
N GLN A 160 3.92 -7.67 -34.28
CA GLN A 160 2.47 -7.91 -34.33
C GLN A 160 2.11 -8.61 -35.64
N GLY A 161 1.70 -9.88 -35.55
CA GLY A 161 1.73 -10.75 -36.73
C GLY A 161 3.13 -10.74 -37.32
N ASP A 162 3.30 -10.51 -38.62
CA ASP A 162 4.64 -10.44 -39.25
C ASP A 162 5.20 -9.01 -39.32
N ARG A 163 4.50 -8.04 -38.74
CA ARG A 163 4.92 -6.63 -38.77
C ARG A 163 5.87 -6.35 -37.61
N LEU A 164 7.11 -5.99 -37.95
CA LEU A 164 8.13 -5.55 -37.02
C LEU A 164 8.19 -4.01 -36.94
N THR A 165 8.10 -3.46 -35.74
CA THR A 165 8.40 -2.06 -35.41
C THR A 165 9.57 -2.02 -34.43
N PHE A 166 10.69 -1.43 -34.84
CA PHE A 166 11.88 -1.30 -33.99
C PHE A 166 12.62 -0.01 -34.34
N THR A 167 12.81 0.86 -33.36
CA THR A 167 13.69 2.02 -33.50
C THR A 167 14.94 1.80 -32.65
N PRO A 168 16.16 1.74 -33.24
CA PRO A 168 17.39 1.48 -32.50
C PRO A 168 17.69 2.48 -31.38
N TYR A 169 18.33 2.00 -30.30
CA TYR A 169 18.93 2.83 -29.26
C TYR A 169 20.47 2.74 -29.35
N SER A 170 21.21 3.61 -28.64
CA SER A 170 22.68 3.62 -28.68
C SER A 170 23.31 3.69 -27.29
N SER A 171 24.41 2.96 -27.12
CA SER A 171 25.29 3.01 -25.95
C SER A 171 25.86 4.40 -25.64
N ASN A 172 25.92 5.31 -26.61
CA ASN A 172 26.35 6.70 -26.40
C ASN A 172 25.37 7.52 -25.56
N GLU A 173 24.12 7.06 -25.46
CA GLU A 173 23.07 7.74 -24.71
C GLU A 173 23.00 7.25 -23.25
N THR A 174 23.86 6.31 -22.86
CA THR A 174 23.91 5.77 -21.49
C THR A 174 25.17 6.12 -20.74
N HIS A 175 25.03 6.16 -19.41
CA HIS A 175 26.14 6.36 -18.49
C HIS A 175 26.16 5.23 -17.46
N LYS A 176 27.17 4.36 -17.55
CA LYS A 176 27.39 3.34 -16.53
C LYS A 176 27.77 3.99 -15.21
N SER A 177 27.20 3.44 -14.13
CA SER A 177 27.68 3.69 -12.77
C SER A 177 29.17 3.39 -12.70
N HIS A 178 29.95 4.27 -12.09
CA HIS A 178 31.33 3.98 -11.73
C HIS A 178 31.44 3.87 -10.21
N LYS A 179 32.20 2.87 -9.78
CA LYS A 179 32.61 2.73 -8.39
C LYS A 179 33.59 3.84 -8.07
N LYS A 180 33.30 4.63 -7.04
CA LYS A 180 34.20 5.68 -6.54
C LYS A 180 34.37 5.49 -5.04
N ILE A 181 35.46 4.83 -4.66
CA ILE A 181 35.85 4.68 -3.26
C ILE A 181 36.33 6.05 -2.74
N PRO A 182 35.92 6.48 -1.54
CA PRO A 182 36.43 7.69 -0.90
C PRO A 182 37.97 7.65 -0.78
N LYS A 183 38.64 8.80 -0.92
CA LYS A 183 40.12 8.87 -0.80
C LYS A 183 40.63 8.49 0.60
N SER A 184 39.81 8.71 1.63
CA SER A 184 40.12 8.40 3.02
C SER A 184 38.89 7.74 3.65
N PRO A 185 38.65 6.44 3.38
CA PRO A 185 37.46 5.75 3.85
C PRO A 185 37.52 5.56 5.36
N LYS A 186 36.41 5.83 6.05
CA LYS A 186 36.25 5.58 7.49
C LYS A 186 35.64 4.21 7.77
N VAL A 187 34.95 3.66 6.79
CA VAL A 187 34.46 2.28 6.79
C VAL A 187 35.54 1.38 6.16
N PRO A 188 35.71 0.12 6.59
CA PRO A 188 36.73 -0.77 6.03
C PRO A 188 36.67 -0.91 4.50
N MET A 189 37.85 -0.97 3.87
CA MET A 189 38.00 -1.04 2.42
C MET A 189 37.25 -2.24 1.80
N GLN A 190 37.22 -3.37 2.51
CA GLN A 190 36.53 -4.59 2.10
C GLN A 190 35.04 -4.36 1.83
N LEU A 191 34.39 -3.47 2.59
CA LEU A 191 32.98 -3.14 2.39
C LEU A 191 32.77 -2.17 1.21
N HIS A 192 33.69 -1.20 1.04
CA HIS A 192 33.71 -0.36 -0.16
C HIS A 192 33.92 -1.19 -1.43
N GLU A 193 34.65 -2.30 -1.32
CA GLU A 193 34.90 -3.18 -2.44
C GLU A 193 33.64 -3.89 -2.95
N LEU A 194 32.68 -4.14 -2.07
CA LEU A 194 31.38 -4.73 -2.39
C LEU A 194 30.38 -3.74 -3.01
N CYS A 195 30.66 -2.44 -2.94
CA CYS A 195 29.81 -1.40 -3.54
C CYS A 195 30.01 -1.33 -5.07
N LEU A 196 28.91 -1.22 -5.80
CA LEU A 196 28.84 -1.15 -7.27
C LEU A 196 28.73 0.29 -7.79
N SER A 197 28.42 1.26 -6.94
CA SER A 197 28.30 2.68 -7.32
C SER A 197 28.93 3.63 -6.30
N SER A 198 29.21 4.85 -6.75
CA SER A 198 29.59 5.97 -5.90
C SER A 198 28.51 6.29 -4.85
N ASP A 199 27.23 6.14 -5.18
CA ASP A 199 26.12 6.40 -4.26
C ASP A 199 26.09 5.39 -3.11
N GLN A 200 26.36 4.10 -3.36
CA GLN A 200 26.45 3.11 -2.29
C GLN A 200 27.62 3.41 -1.34
N ASN A 201 28.77 3.80 -1.90
CA ASN A 201 29.92 4.24 -1.10
C ASN A 201 29.59 5.49 -0.26
N LYS A 202 28.85 6.44 -0.83
CA LYS A 202 28.36 7.63 -0.13
C LYS A 202 27.44 7.25 1.03
N VAL A 203 26.53 6.29 0.82
CA VAL A 203 25.65 5.78 1.89
C VAL A 203 26.48 5.17 3.02
N LEU A 204 27.47 4.31 2.73
CA LEU A 204 28.33 3.73 3.76
C LEU A 204 29.00 4.78 4.66
N GLU A 205 29.67 5.76 4.04
CA GLU A 205 30.40 6.80 4.77
C GLU A 205 29.48 7.74 5.54
N GLU A 206 28.42 8.22 4.88
CA GLU A 206 27.56 9.22 5.50
C GLU A 206 26.64 8.61 6.56
N SER A 207 26.42 7.29 6.55
CA SER A 207 25.67 6.58 7.59
C SER A 207 26.37 6.59 8.96
N LEU A 208 27.69 6.82 9.01
CA LEU A 208 28.42 7.02 10.26
C LEU A 208 27.82 8.14 11.14
N PHE A 209 27.07 9.07 10.54
CA PHE A 209 26.23 10.05 11.24
C PHE A 209 25.39 9.43 12.37
N ILE A 210 24.87 8.21 12.19
CA ILE A 210 24.02 7.55 13.20
C ILE A 210 24.79 7.25 14.50
N THR A 211 26.10 7.03 14.41
CA THR A 211 26.97 6.68 15.55
C THR A 211 27.32 7.87 16.45
N SER A 212 27.04 9.10 16.01
CA SER A 212 27.30 10.31 16.81
C SER A 212 26.35 10.42 18.01
N PRO A 213 26.71 11.00 19.17
CA PRO A 213 25.85 11.07 20.36
C PRO A 213 24.49 11.76 20.16
N GLY A 214 23.48 11.34 20.95
CA GLY A 214 22.12 11.92 20.95
C GLY A 214 21.22 11.45 19.81
N LYS A 215 20.01 12.01 19.72
CA LYS A 215 19.01 11.60 18.71
C LYS A 215 19.46 11.90 17.28
N ARG A 216 19.41 10.89 16.40
CA ARG A 216 19.87 10.96 15.01
C ARG A 216 18.94 10.18 14.10
N VAL A 217 18.54 10.83 12.99
CA VAL A 217 17.69 10.22 11.96
C VAL A 217 18.42 10.24 10.63
N LEU A 218 18.71 9.08 10.08
CA LEU A 218 19.25 8.94 8.73
C LEU A 218 18.11 8.58 7.79
N VAL A 219 18.01 9.26 6.65
CA VAL A 219 17.03 8.96 5.62
C VAL A 219 17.77 8.62 4.32
N VAL A 220 17.50 7.44 3.76
CA VAL A 220 18.05 7.00 2.47
C VAL A 220 16.91 6.82 1.46
N THR A 221 16.89 7.67 0.44
CA THR A 221 15.87 7.63 -0.62
C THR A 221 16.49 7.34 -1.97
N ALA A 222 15.85 6.50 -2.76
CA ALA A 222 16.25 6.23 -4.14
C ALA A 222 15.08 5.64 -4.90
N ALA A 223 15.14 5.68 -6.23
CA ALA A 223 14.30 4.82 -7.04
C ALA A 223 14.69 3.34 -6.84
N ARG A 224 13.93 2.41 -7.44
CA ARG A 224 14.13 0.97 -7.29
C ARG A 224 15.41 0.48 -7.99
N GLY A 225 16.10 -0.53 -7.47
CA GLY A 225 17.29 -1.08 -8.15
C GLY A 225 18.56 -0.22 -8.06
N ARG A 226 18.64 0.67 -7.06
CA ARG A 226 19.82 1.53 -6.77
C ARG A 226 20.71 0.98 -5.64
N GLY A 227 20.32 -0.12 -5.00
CA GLY A 227 21.12 -0.77 -3.95
C GLY A 227 21.01 -0.16 -2.55
N LYS A 228 19.84 0.41 -2.19
CA LYS A 228 19.57 0.98 -0.84
C LYS A 228 19.77 -0.05 0.28
N SER A 229 18.98 -1.13 0.25
CA SER A 229 19.02 -2.21 1.25
C SER A 229 20.40 -2.88 1.30
N ALA A 230 21.07 -3.01 0.16
CA ALA A 230 22.44 -3.49 0.09
C ALA A 230 23.43 -2.60 0.86
N SER A 231 23.38 -1.29 0.64
CA SER A 231 24.27 -0.33 1.30
C SER A 231 24.02 -0.28 2.82
N ILE A 232 22.75 -0.36 3.24
CA ILE A 232 22.41 -0.42 4.66
C ILE A 232 22.85 -1.75 5.27
N GLY A 233 22.67 -2.88 4.59
CA GLY A 233 23.16 -4.18 5.08
C GLY A 233 24.68 -4.20 5.30
N LEU A 234 25.46 -3.67 4.35
CA LEU A 234 26.91 -3.51 4.50
C LEU A 234 27.29 -2.54 5.64
N PHE A 235 26.52 -1.48 5.85
CA PHE A 235 26.75 -0.58 6.97
C PHE A 235 26.43 -1.24 8.32
N LEU A 236 25.37 -2.04 8.39
CA LEU A 236 25.02 -2.79 9.59
C LEU A 236 26.08 -3.86 9.92
N SER A 237 26.68 -4.53 8.93
CA SER A 237 27.79 -5.45 9.21
C SER A 237 28.98 -4.73 9.84
N TYR A 238 29.30 -3.51 9.39
CA TYR A 238 30.32 -2.67 10.03
C TYR A 238 29.96 -2.34 11.49
N LEU A 239 28.72 -1.92 11.76
CA LEU A 239 28.28 -1.62 13.13
C LEU A 239 28.34 -2.83 14.06
N MET A 240 28.02 -4.01 13.53
CA MET A 240 28.12 -5.27 14.27
C MET A 240 29.56 -5.66 14.56
N THR A 241 30.47 -5.52 13.59
CA THR A 241 31.90 -5.83 13.76
C THR A 241 32.59 -4.91 14.77
N GLU A 242 32.23 -3.63 14.77
CA GLU A 242 32.75 -2.65 15.73
C GLU A 242 32.02 -2.67 17.08
N GLU A 243 31.03 -3.56 17.25
CA GLU A 243 30.16 -3.68 18.42
C GLU A 243 29.58 -2.36 18.92
N LYS A 244 29.33 -1.40 18.01
CA LYS A 244 28.82 -0.07 18.36
C LYS A 244 27.41 -0.09 18.94
N PHE A 245 26.65 -1.13 18.60
CA PHE A 245 25.27 -1.35 19.04
C PHE A 245 25.07 -2.83 19.36
N GLY A 246 24.45 -3.13 20.49
CA GLY A 246 24.15 -4.49 20.93
C GLY A 246 22.88 -5.04 20.28
N ASN A 247 21.82 -4.23 20.14
CA ASN A 247 20.52 -4.65 19.63
C ASN A 247 20.01 -3.74 18.51
N ILE A 248 20.13 -4.22 17.27
CA ILE A 248 19.66 -3.54 16.07
C ILE A 248 18.38 -4.22 15.56
N LEU A 249 17.33 -3.44 15.35
CA LEU A 249 16.06 -3.91 14.81
C LEU A 249 15.91 -3.50 13.35
N VAL A 250 15.38 -4.39 12.52
CA VAL A 250 14.94 -4.10 11.16
C VAL A 250 13.45 -4.36 11.07
N THR A 251 12.69 -3.39 10.60
CA THR A 251 11.25 -3.53 10.37
C THR A 251 10.89 -3.04 8.98
N SER A 252 9.85 -3.62 8.40
CA SER A 252 9.42 -3.40 7.03
C SER A 252 7.98 -3.89 6.85
N PRO A 253 7.25 -3.48 5.79
CA PRO A 253 5.87 -3.93 5.57
C PRO A 253 5.74 -5.46 5.53
N THR A 254 6.73 -6.13 4.94
CA THR A 254 6.86 -7.59 4.91
C THR A 254 8.32 -7.98 5.08
N TYR A 255 8.61 -9.18 5.60
CA TYR A 255 9.98 -9.68 5.70
C TYR A 255 10.75 -9.60 4.38
N TYR A 256 10.09 -9.93 3.26
CA TYR A 256 10.71 -9.96 1.93
C TYR A 256 11.22 -8.58 1.49
N SER A 257 10.55 -7.50 1.90
CA SER A 257 10.98 -6.13 1.61
C SER A 257 12.38 -5.82 2.19
N SER A 258 12.73 -6.41 3.33
CA SER A 258 14.02 -6.19 4.00
C SER A 258 15.00 -7.36 3.90
N GLN A 259 14.64 -8.44 3.19
CA GLN A 259 15.48 -9.64 3.08
C GLN A 259 16.88 -9.30 2.56
N GLU A 260 16.96 -8.34 1.63
CA GLU A 260 18.23 -7.95 1.03
C GLU A 260 19.17 -7.25 2.01
N ILE A 261 18.65 -6.59 3.05
CA ILE A 261 19.47 -6.05 4.15
C ILE A 261 20.22 -7.21 4.82
N PHE A 262 19.52 -8.29 5.20
CA PHE A 262 20.13 -9.45 5.87
C PHE A 262 21.17 -10.16 4.99
N ASN A 263 20.86 -10.32 3.69
CA ASN A 263 21.81 -10.90 2.74
C ASN A 263 23.11 -10.09 2.66
N PHE A 264 23.04 -8.76 2.69
CA PHE A 264 24.21 -7.90 2.64
C PHE A 264 24.91 -7.73 4.00
N VAL A 265 24.21 -7.89 5.12
CA VAL A 265 24.86 -8.04 6.44
C VAL A 265 25.78 -9.27 6.41
N ILE A 266 25.29 -10.40 5.92
CA ILE A 266 26.08 -11.63 5.80
C ILE A 266 27.29 -11.41 4.88
N LYS A 267 27.07 -10.91 3.66
CA LYS A 267 28.18 -10.62 2.72
C LYS A 267 29.22 -9.69 3.31
N GLY A 268 28.80 -8.68 4.07
CA GLY A 268 29.71 -7.75 4.72
C GLY A 268 30.50 -8.39 5.85
N LEU A 269 29.87 -9.21 6.70
CA LEU A 269 30.56 -9.97 7.75
C LEU A 269 31.55 -10.98 7.18
N ASP A 270 31.18 -11.68 6.10
CA ASP A 270 32.07 -12.61 5.39
C ASP A 270 33.30 -11.86 4.83
N ALA A 271 33.10 -10.70 4.19
CA ALA A 271 34.20 -9.89 3.66
C ALA A 271 35.12 -9.31 4.75
N LEU A 272 34.59 -9.10 5.95
CA LEU A 272 35.35 -8.70 7.14
C LEU A 272 35.96 -9.91 7.88
N ASN A 273 35.73 -11.14 7.43
CA ASN A 273 36.14 -12.39 8.08
C ASN A 273 35.62 -12.54 9.52
N VAL A 274 34.40 -12.06 9.80
CA VAL A 274 33.76 -12.10 11.12
C VAL A 274 32.80 -13.29 11.20
N LYS A 275 32.94 -14.10 12.25
CA LYS A 275 32.02 -15.23 12.51
C LYS A 275 30.68 -14.73 13.03
N TYR A 276 29.59 -15.36 12.59
CA TYR A 276 28.24 -15.06 13.03
C TYR A 276 27.38 -16.32 13.21
N LYS A 277 26.27 -16.16 13.93
CA LYS A 277 25.21 -17.17 14.08
C LYS A 277 23.93 -16.66 13.44
N LEU A 278 23.26 -17.53 12.71
CA LEU A 278 21.95 -17.27 12.10
C LEU A 278 20.85 -17.91 12.93
N THR A 279 19.73 -17.20 13.09
CA THR A 279 18.47 -17.79 13.54
C THR A 279 17.47 -17.68 12.40
N THR A 280 16.99 -18.82 11.92
CA THR A 280 16.02 -18.90 10.84
C THR A 280 14.64 -19.28 11.34
N SER A 281 13.61 -18.87 10.61
CA SER A 281 12.25 -19.38 10.80
C SER A 281 12.10 -20.78 10.20
N LYS A 282 10.94 -21.42 10.44
CA LYS A 282 10.61 -22.74 9.86
C LYS A 282 10.64 -22.75 8.32
N ASP A 283 10.33 -21.63 7.69
CA ASP A 283 10.34 -21.43 6.24
C ASP A 283 11.68 -20.88 5.71
N GLY A 284 12.75 -20.93 6.52
CA GLY A 284 14.12 -20.60 6.09
C GLY A 284 14.44 -19.10 6.02
N LYS A 285 13.57 -18.22 6.51
CA LYS A 285 13.83 -16.77 6.57
C LYS A 285 14.86 -16.47 7.65
N ILE A 286 15.84 -15.62 7.36
CA ILE A 286 16.89 -15.19 8.29
C ILE A 286 16.30 -14.13 9.22
N MET A 287 15.83 -14.55 10.39
CA MET A 287 15.14 -13.67 11.33
C MET A 287 16.11 -12.89 12.22
N LYS A 288 17.31 -13.43 12.46
CA LYS A 288 18.32 -12.80 13.30
C LYS A 288 19.74 -13.22 12.89
N ILE A 289 20.66 -12.27 12.93
CA ILE A 289 22.11 -12.47 12.79
C ILE A 289 22.76 -11.99 14.08
N THR A 290 23.70 -12.76 14.63
CA THR A 290 24.41 -12.41 15.88
C THR A 290 25.91 -12.61 15.71
N THR A 291 26.70 -11.61 16.11
CA THR A 291 28.17 -11.69 16.21
C THR A 291 28.60 -10.98 17.48
N GLY A 292 29.46 -11.63 18.28
CA GLY A 292 29.80 -11.14 19.61
C GLY A 292 28.57 -10.83 20.46
N GLU A 293 28.51 -9.61 21.00
CA GLU A 293 27.35 -9.08 21.74
C GLU A 293 26.31 -8.38 20.84
N SER A 294 26.64 -8.14 19.57
CA SER A 294 25.79 -7.44 18.62
C SER A 294 24.81 -8.38 17.89
N ARG A 295 23.57 -7.94 17.72
CA ARG A 295 22.56 -8.66 16.94
C ARG A 295 21.75 -7.73 16.05
N VAL A 296 21.42 -8.21 14.86
CA VAL A 296 20.44 -7.61 13.95
C VAL A 296 19.26 -8.58 13.86
N LYS A 297 18.04 -8.13 14.18
CA LYS A 297 16.82 -8.97 14.10
C LYS A 297 15.72 -8.30 13.29
N TRP A 298 14.96 -9.09 12.53
CA TRP A 298 13.74 -8.62 11.88
C TRP A 298 12.56 -8.70 12.85
N VAL A 299 11.74 -7.66 12.88
CA VAL A 299 10.47 -7.63 13.61
C VAL A 299 9.37 -7.01 12.75
N SER A 300 8.15 -7.52 12.88
CA SER A 300 6.99 -6.92 12.21
C SER A 300 6.70 -5.52 12.78
N PRO A 301 6.06 -4.62 12.00
CA PRO A 301 5.76 -3.27 12.48
C PRO A 301 4.96 -3.25 13.79
N ASP A 302 4.00 -4.16 13.97
CA ASP A 302 3.19 -4.23 15.19
C ASP A 302 4.03 -4.58 16.43
N LEU A 303 5.04 -5.46 16.29
CA LEU A 303 5.94 -5.82 17.38
C LEU A 303 6.99 -4.75 17.63
N ALA A 304 7.50 -4.12 16.57
CA ALA A 304 8.51 -3.06 16.65
C ALA A 304 8.09 -1.88 17.54
N ARG A 305 6.78 -1.66 17.72
CA ARG A 305 6.26 -0.62 18.61
C ARG A 305 6.62 -0.85 20.09
N ASN A 306 6.64 -2.11 20.52
CA ASN A 306 6.81 -2.45 21.94
C ASN A 306 8.22 -2.98 22.26
N GLU A 307 9.13 -2.88 21.30
CA GLU A 307 10.50 -3.37 21.44
C GLU A 307 11.45 -2.21 21.72
N GLU A 308 12.53 -2.50 22.43
CA GLU A 308 13.61 -1.56 22.71
C GLU A 308 14.92 -2.02 22.05
N GLY A 309 15.84 -1.10 21.82
CA GLY A 309 17.15 -1.37 21.25
C GLY A 309 17.93 -0.10 20.96
N ASP A 310 19.12 -0.30 20.39
CA ASP A 310 20.06 0.80 20.18
C ASP A 310 19.85 1.50 18.83
N LEU A 311 19.34 0.77 17.84
CA LEU A 311 19.08 1.25 16.48
C LEU A 311 17.89 0.52 15.87
N ILE A 312 17.00 1.27 15.21
CA ILE A 312 15.96 0.72 14.36
C ILE A 312 16.12 1.18 12.91
N VAL A 313 16.04 0.22 11.99
CA VAL A 313 16.00 0.42 10.55
C VAL A 313 14.59 0.14 10.07
N VAL A 314 13.98 1.11 9.41
CA VAL A 314 12.65 1.00 8.80
C VAL A 314 12.84 0.95 7.29
N ASP A 315 12.75 -0.23 6.68
CA ASP A 315 12.82 -0.40 5.23
C ASP A 315 11.43 -0.28 4.59
N GLU A 316 11.38 0.30 3.38
CA GLU A 316 10.17 0.82 2.74
C GLU A 316 9.29 1.65 3.71
N ALA A 317 9.94 2.61 4.38
CA ALA A 317 9.34 3.45 5.42
C ALA A 317 8.05 4.15 4.98
N ALA A 318 7.96 4.60 3.73
CA ALA A 318 6.77 5.25 3.19
C ALA A 318 5.54 4.33 3.17
N ALA A 319 5.75 3.01 3.04
CA ALA A 319 4.68 2.02 2.95
C ALA A 319 4.17 1.50 4.31
N ILE A 320 4.87 1.80 5.42
CA ILE A 320 4.43 1.43 6.78
C ILE A 320 3.46 2.47 7.36
N GLY A 321 3.52 3.70 6.86
CA GLY A 321 2.61 4.80 7.22
C GLY A 321 3.20 5.77 8.24
N MET A 322 2.82 7.05 8.12
CA MET A 322 3.43 8.15 8.88
C MET A 322 3.19 8.06 10.39
N GLU A 323 2.04 7.55 10.82
CA GLU A 323 1.73 7.37 12.24
C GLU A 323 2.71 6.40 12.93
N PHE A 324 3.08 5.33 12.23
CA PHE A 324 4.09 4.40 12.73
C PHE A 324 5.47 5.06 12.78
N LEU A 325 5.83 5.84 11.77
CA LEU A 325 7.09 6.58 11.76
C LEU A 325 7.17 7.59 12.90
N ASP A 326 6.09 8.33 13.16
CA ASP A 326 6.02 9.27 14.30
C ASP A 326 6.17 8.53 15.63
N TYR A 327 5.54 7.36 15.79
CA TYR A 327 5.69 6.52 16.98
C TYR A 327 7.14 6.05 17.18
N ILE A 328 7.77 5.50 16.14
CA ILE A 328 9.18 5.07 16.19
C ILE A 328 10.10 6.24 16.50
N LEU A 329 9.90 7.39 15.84
CA LEU A 329 10.68 8.59 16.09
C LEU A 329 10.47 9.19 17.47
N GLN A 330 9.40 8.86 18.20
CA GLN A 330 9.24 9.26 19.60
C GLN A 330 10.01 8.34 20.54
N GLY A 331 9.93 7.02 20.34
CA GLY A 331 10.53 6.02 21.22
C GLY A 331 12.03 5.75 21.00
N TRP A 332 12.57 6.03 19.81
CA TRP A 332 13.95 5.66 19.44
C TRP A 332 14.86 6.87 19.23
N ASP A 333 16.11 6.75 19.69
CA ASP A 333 17.14 7.77 19.50
C ASP A 333 17.89 7.62 18.17
N LYS A 334 18.07 6.39 17.68
CA LYS A 334 18.75 6.10 16.42
C LYS A 334 17.79 5.44 15.45
N VAL A 335 17.51 6.15 14.36
CA VAL A 335 16.56 5.69 13.35
C VAL A 335 17.17 5.82 11.95
N ILE A 336 17.12 4.74 11.17
CA ILE A 336 17.42 4.76 9.73
C ILE A 336 16.12 4.49 8.98
N LEU A 337 15.68 5.44 8.16
CA LEU A 337 14.52 5.31 7.29
C LEU A 337 15.00 5.08 5.85
N VAL A 338 14.61 3.96 5.26
CA VAL A 338 14.95 3.61 3.88
C VAL A 338 13.65 3.54 3.09
N THR A 339 13.58 4.18 1.92
CA THR A 339 12.35 4.10 1.11
C THR A 339 12.59 4.28 -0.38
N THR A 340 11.71 3.68 -1.18
CA THR A 340 11.62 3.94 -2.61
C THR A 340 10.80 5.21 -2.89
N VAL A 341 11.40 6.21 -3.57
CA VAL A 341 10.71 7.48 -3.89
C VAL A 341 10.05 7.52 -5.26
N HIS A 342 10.60 6.77 -6.23
CA HIS A 342 10.05 6.62 -7.57
C HIS A 342 10.11 5.14 -7.97
N GLY A 343 8.94 4.53 -8.11
CA GLY A 343 8.78 3.10 -8.34
C GLY A 343 7.32 2.73 -8.30
N TYR A 344 7.01 1.49 -8.68
CA TYR A 344 5.63 1.01 -8.82
C TYR A 344 4.85 0.86 -7.50
N GLU A 345 5.44 1.22 -6.35
CA GLU A 345 4.82 1.08 -5.01
C GLU A 345 4.34 2.44 -4.42
N GLY A 346 4.48 3.54 -5.16
CA GLY A 346 3.58 4.71 -5.10
C GLY A 346 3.57 5.65 -3.87
N SER A 347 4.43 5.50 -2.86
CA SER A 347 4.34 6.28 -1.59
C SER A 347 5.43 7.35 -1.36
N GLY A 348 6.33 7.53 -2.33
CA GLY A 348 7.57 8.32 -2.20
C GLY A 348 7.44 9.81 -1.85
N LYS A 349 6.50 10.53 -2.49
CA LYS A 349 6.41 12.00 -2.36
C LYS A 349 5.84 12.46 -1.02
N ALA A 350 4.82 11.77 -0.50
CA ALA A 350 4.27 12.04 0.83
C ALA A 350 5.37 11.86 1.91
N PHE A 351 6.21 10.85 1.73
CA PHE A 351 7.37 10.62 2.59
C PHE A 351 8.42 11.73 2.47
N LEU A 352 8.74 12.22 1.27
CA LEU A 352 9.67 13.35 1.12
C LEU A 352 9.17 14.61 1.83
N LYS A 353 7.88 14.96 1.68
CA LYS A 353 7.26 16.07 2.44
C LYS A 353 7.32 15.84 3.95
N TYR A 354 7.12 14.61 4.40
CA TYR A 354 7.27 14.23 5.80
C TYR A 354 8.70 14.43 6.29
N VAL A 355 9.70 13.99 5.53
CA VAL A 355 11.13 14.19 5.81
C VAL A 355 11.48 15.68 5.91
N ASP A 356 10.94 16.52 5.02
CA ASP A 356 11.15 17.97 5.09
C ASP A 356 10.58 18.57 6.38
N ARG A 357 9.41 18.11 6.85
CA ARG A 357 8.86 18.51 8.15
C ARG A 357 9.71 18.02 9.32
N LEU A 358 10.29 16.83 9.23
CA LEU A 358 11.16 16.25 10.27
C LEU A 358 12.46 17.04 10.46
N LYS A 359 13.02 17.66 9.42
CA LYS A 359 14.26 18.46 9.51
C LYS A 359 14.19 19.54 10.60
N SER A 360 12.99 20.04 10.91
CA SER A 360 12.77 21.05 11.96
C SER A 360 12.73 20.48 13.39
N LYS A 361 12.53 19.17 13.55
CA LYS A 361 12.29 18.51 14.85
C LYS A 361 13.44 17.65 15.34
N VAL A 362 14.23 17.10 14.42
CA VAL A 362 15.29 16.12 14.71
C VAL A 362 16.53 16.41 13.88
N LEU A 363 17.71 16.07 14.40
CA LEU A 363 18.95 16.10 13.62
C LEU A 363 18.89 14.98 12.57
N LEU A 364 18.63 15.41 11.32
CA LEU A 364 18.35 14.54 10.20
C LEU A 364 19.43 14.66 9.13
N LYS A 365 19.87 13.53 8.60
CA LYS A 365 20.71 13.47 7.39
C LYS A 365 19.97 12.74 6.28
N HIS A 366 19.80 13.38 5.13
CA HIS A 366 19.10 12.81 3.98
C HIS A 366 20.09 12.52 2.85
N ILE A 367 20.17 11.25 2.45
CA ILE A 367 21.00 10.77 1.35
C ILE A 367 20.08 10.32 0.21
N LYS A 368 20.28 10.90 -0.97
CA LYS A 368 19.64 10.46 -2.21
C LYS A 368 20.61 9.62 -3.04
N MET A 369 20.14 8.50 -3.59
CA MET A 369 20.86 7.71 -4.58
C MET A 369 20.16 7.83 -5.95
N ASP A 370 20.93 8.09 -6.99
CA ASP A 370 20.45 8.34 -8.34
C ASP A 370 20.91 7.26 -9.34
N TYR A 371 22.10 6.69 -9.16
CA TYR A 371 22.69 5.74 -10.13
C TYR A 371 22.10 4.32 -9.99
N PRO A 372 21.42 3.78 -11.02
CA PRO A 372 21.00 2.38 -11.01
C PRO A 372 22.21 1.45 -11.04
N ILE A 373 22.11 0.30 -10.37
CA ILE A 373 23.16 -0.73 -10.36
C ILE A 373 22.86 -1.88 -11.32
N ARG A 374 21.60 -2.06 -11.70
CA ARG A 374 21.14 -3.17 -12.55
C ARG A 374 21.30 -2.89 -14.05
N TYR A 375 21.25 -1.63 -14.45
CA TYR A 375 21.43 -1.13 -15.82
C TYR A 375 22.02 0.28 -15.79
N ALA A 376 22.49 0.79 -16.93
CA ALA A 376 23.08 2.12 -17.02
C ALA A 376 22.03 3.22 -16.89
N LYS A 377 22.45 4.41 -16.42
CA LYS A 377 21.61 5.60 -16.44
C LYS A 377 21.32 5.97 -17.89
N GLY A 378 20.05 6.30 -18.20
CA GLY A 378 19.60 6.54 -19.56
C GLY A 378 18.94 5.33 -20.23
N ASP A 379 18.83 4.19 -19.53
CA ASP A 379 18.19 2.99 -20.05
C ASP A 379 16.80 3.28 -20.70
N PRO A 380 16.58 2.90 -21.97
CA PRO A 380 15.37 3.26 -22.69
C PRO A 380 14.13 2.52 -22.15
N ILE A 381 14.34 1.32 -21.61
CA ILE A 381 13.26 0.50 -21.03
C ILE A 381 12.84 1.07 -19.69
N GLU A 382 13.75 1.61 -18.88
CA GLU A 382 13.39 2.32 -17.66
C GLU A 382 12.47 3.50 -17.99
N LYS A 383 12.86 4.34 -18.96
CA LYS A 383 12.04 5.47 -19.38
C LYS A 383 10.65 5.03 -19.86
N PHE A 384 10.59 4.01 -20.73
CA PHE A 384 9.31 3.44 -21.19
C PHE A 384 8.43 2.99 -20.02
N MET A 385 9.00 2.23 -19.07
CA MET A 385 8.25 1.70 -17.92
C MET A 385 7.74 2.81 -17.01
N PHE A 386 8.51 3.88 -16.83
CA PHE A 386 8.08 5.07 -16.10
C PHE A 386 6.90 5.77 -16.80
N ASP A 387 6.97 5.95 -18.11
CA ASP A 387 5.95 6.69 -18.87
C ASP A 387 4.67 5.87 -19.13
N VAL A 388 4.78 4.56 -19.33
CA VAL A 388 3.62 3.69 -19.57
C VAL A 388 2.79 3.48 -18.31
N PHE A 389 3.45 3.30 -17.16
CA PHE A 389 2.80 3.09 -15.85
C PHE A 389 2.65 4.37 -15.03
N LEU A 390 3.10 5.52 -15.55
CA LEU A 390 3.00 6.81 -14.89
C LEU A 390 3.62 6.82 -13.48
N LEU A 391 4.81 6.20 -13.35
CA LEU A 391 5.49 6.03 -12.06
C LEU A 391 5.99 7.35 -11.45
N ASP A 392 6.02 8.41 -12.26
CA ASP A 392 6.39 9.79 -11.91
C ASP A 392 5.19 10.75 -11.94
N ALA A 393 3.95 10.25 -11.99
CA ALA A 393 2.78 11.11 -12.02
C ALA A 393 2.65 11.93 -10.73
N GLU A 394 2.46 13.23 -10.89
CA GLU A 394 2.29 14.17 -9.80
C GLU A 394 1.04 15.04 -10.01
N PRO A 395 0.35 15.44 -8.92
CA PRO A 395 -0.74 16.40 -9.01
C PRO A 395 -0.21 17.75 -9.52
N ALA A 396 -1.06 18.50 -10.21
CA ALA A 396 -0.72 19.85 -10.62
C ALA A 396 -0.52 20.77 -9.39
N GLU A 397 0.55 21.56 -9.40
CA GLU A 397 0.82 22.55 -8.36
C GLU A 397 -0.08 23.78 -8.53
N VAL A 398 -1.32 23.68 -8.05
CA VAL A 398 -2.31 24.78 -8.09
C VAL A 398 -3.02 24.87 -6.74
N MET A 399 -3.09 26.09 -6.20
CA MET A 399 -3.91 26.38 -5.04
C MET A 399 -5.33 26.73 -5.48
N HIS A 400 -6.31 26.18 -4.77
CA HIS A 400 -7.71 26.51 -4.95
C HIS A 400 -7.96 28.00 -4.69
N ASN A 401 -8.57 28.66 -5.68
CA ASN A 401 -8.88 30.10 -5.70
C ASN A 401 -10.31 30.44 -5.23
N GLY A 402 -11.08 29.47 -4.73
CA GLY A 402 -12.48 29.62 -4.32
C GLY A 402 -13.48 29.07 -5.34
N GLU A 403 -13.12 29.09 -6.63
CA GLU A 403 -13.91 28.50 -7.71
C GLU A 403 -13.51 27.03 -7.93
N LEU A 404 -14.52 26.16 -8.00
CA LEU A 404 -14.36 24.73 -8.22
C LEU A 404 -15.32 24.30 -9.32
N LYS A 405 -14.78 23.99 -10.50
CA LYS A 405 -15.53 23.37 -11.59
C LYS A 405 -15.47 21.86 -11.42
N ILE A 406 -16.60 21.17 -11.51
CA ILE A 406 -16.68 19.71 -11.31
C ILE A 406 -17.26 19.09 -12.59
N GLU A 407 -16.56 18.11 -13.16
CA GLU A 407 -16.96 17.48 -14.43
C GLU A 407 -16.87 15.95 -14.33
N ASP A 408 -17.79 15.24 -15.02
CA ASP A 408 -17.70 13.80 -15.28
C ASP A 408 -16.83 13.59 -16.52
N VAL A 409 -15.61 13.08 -16.32
CA VAL A 409 -14.59 12.91 -17.36
C VAL A 409 -14.64 11.45 -17.82
N SER A 410 -14.80 11.25 -19.13
CA SER A 410 -14.77 9.90 -19.70
C SER A 410 -13.36 9.30 -19.61
N GLN A 411 -13.27 7.98 -19.49
CA GLN A 411 -11.97 7.30 -19.47
C GLN A 411 -11.25 7.49 -20.82
N GLU A 412 -11.98 7.57 -21.92
CA GLU A 412 -11.46 7.83 -23.26
C GLU A 412 -10.78 9.20 -23.35
N GLU A 413 -11.47 10.25 -22.90
CA GLU A 413 -10.91 11.62 -22.82
C GLU A 413 -9.66 11.64 -21.94
N LEU A 414 -9.73 10.96 -20.78
CA LEU A 414 -8.62 10.87 -19.85
C LEU A 414 -7.40 10.21 -20.49
N PHE A 415 -7.55 9.07 -21.17
CA PHE A 415 -6.44 8.33 -21.77
C PHE A 415 -5.91 8.95 -23.07
N GLN A 416 -6.71 9.76 -23.76
CA GLN A 416 -6.27 10.54 -24.93
C GLN A 416 -5.42 11.76 -24.53
N ASN A 417 -5.64 12.32 -23.33
CA ASN A 417 -4.88 13.48 -22.84
C ASN A 417 -3.86 13.07 -21.77
N ASN A 418 -2.61 12.85 -22.20
CA ASN A 418 -1.53 12.40 -21.30
C ASN A 418 -1.25 13.36 -20.13
N ASN A 419 -1.45 14.68 -20.30
CA ASN A 419 -1.23 15.65 -19.21
C ASN A 419 -2.35 15.60 -18.17
N LEU A 420 -3.60 15.45 -18.64
CA LEU A 420 -4.75 15.24 -17.78
C LEU A 420 -4.63 13.92 -17.02
N LEU A 421 -4.29 12.83 -17.72
CA LEU A 421 -4.04 11.52 -17.12
C LEU A 421 -2.94 11.57 -16.06
N LYS A 422 -1.78 12.17 -16.36
CA LYS A 422 -0.68 12.36 -15.39
C LYS A 422 -1.16 13.12 -14.14
N SER A 423 -1.93 14.19 -14.32
CA SER A 423 -2.41 15.02 -13.21
C SER A 423 -3.45 14.29 -12.35
N VAL A 424 -4.45 13.67 -12.97
CA VAL A 424 -5.53 12.92 -12.30
C VAL A 424 -4.96 11.70 -11.58
N TYR A 425 -4.14 10.90 -12.27
CA TYR A 425 -3.47 9.75 -11.66
C TYR A 425 -2.51 10.19 -10.55
N GLY A 426 -1.78 11.30 -10.74
CA GLY A 426 -0.92 11.89 -9.72
C GLY A 426 -1.67 12.23 -8.43
N ILE A 427 -2.87 12.81 -8.52
CA ILE A 427 -3.75 13.08 -7.36
C ILE A 427 -4.14 11.78 -6.65
N LEU A 428 -4.57 10.76 -7.40
CA LEU A 428 -4.93 9.45 -6.85
C LEU A 428 -3.73 8.80 -6.14
N VAL A 429 -2.55 8.91 -6.73
CA VAL A 429 -1.31 8.36 -6.17
C VAL A 429 -0.91 9.06 -4.87
N THR A 430 -1.04 10.39 -4.80
CA THR A 430 -0.62 11.14 -3.59
C THR A 430 -1.55 10.94 -2.39
N ALA A 431 -2.82 10.61 -2.60
CA ALA A 431 -3.80 10.49 -1.53
C ALA A 431 -3.86 9.11 -0.86
N HIS A 432 -3.27 8.07 -1.49
CA HIS A 432 -3.31 6.70 -0.98
C HIS A 432 -1.89 6.16 -0.68
N TYR A 433 -1.74 5.51 0.48
CA TYR A 433 -0.46 5.00 0.99
C TYR A 433 0.13 3.83 0.18
N ARG A 434 -0.65 3.22 -0.71
CA ARG A 434 -0.21 2.16 -1.63
C ARG A 434 -0.94 2.33 -2.96
N ASN A 435 -0.18 2.57 -4.02
CA ASN A 435 -0.68 2.49 -5.40
C ASN A 435 0.20 1.51 -6.16
N SER A 436 -0.38 0.87 -7.15
CA SER A 436 0.29 -0.10 -8.01
C SER A 436 -0.06 0.18 -9.47
N PRO A 437 0.81 -0.17 -10.44
CA PRO A 437 0.51 -0.13 -11.86
C PRO A 437 -0.86 -0.70 -12.26
N ASP A 438 -1.37 -1.70 -11.56
CA ASP A 438 -2.71 -2.26 -11.80
C ASP A 438 -3.81 -1.22 -11.62
N ASP A 439 -3.61 -0.22 -10.75
CA ASP A 439 -4.57 0.88 -10.53
C ASP A 439 -4.76 1.74 -11.79
N LEU A 440 -3.73 1.86 -12.64
CA LEU A 440 -3.85 2.60 -13.89
C LEU A 440 -4.74 1.83 -14.89
N MET A 441 -4.60 0.51 -14.93
CA MET A 441 -5.48 -0.34 -15.73
C MET A 441 -6.90 -0.36 -15.16
N LEU A 442 -7.06 -0.43 -13.84
CA LEU A 442 -8.35 -0.25 -13.17
C LEU A 442 -9.01 1.08 -13.58
N LEU A 443 -8.25 2.18 -13.60
CA LEU A 443 -8.71 3.51 -14.01
C LEU A 443 -9.16 3.57 -15.47
N GLY A 444 -8.45 2.89 -16.38
CA GLY A 444 -8.76 2.89 -17.82
C GLY A 444 -9.84 1.89 -18.24
N ASP A 445 -9.88 0.72 -17.61
CA ASP A 445 -10.51 -0.45 -18.23
C ASP A 445 -11.80 -0.91 -17.56
N MET A 446 -12.00 -0.58 -16.28
CA MET A 446 -13.26 -0.91 -15.59
C MET A 446 -14.40 -0.07 -16.17
N ALA A 447 -15.30 -0.73 -16.90
CA ALA A 447 -16.34 -0.07 -17.70
C ALA A 447 -17.52 0.47 -16.87
N PHE A 448 -17.71 -0.05 -15.67
CA PHE A 448 -18.82 0.30 -14.77
C PHE A 448 -18.41 1.35 -13.71
N GLN A 449 -17.45 2.21 -14.06
CA GLN A 449 -17.00 3.33 -13.24
C GLN A 449 -17.31 4.69 -13.87
N LYS A 450 -17.31 5.73 -13.05
CA LYS A 450 -17.33 7.14 -13.41
C LYS A 450 -16.16 7.86 -12.75
N ILE A 451 -15.59 8.84 -13.43
CA ILE A 451 -14.46 9.63 -12.95
C ILE A 451 -14.89 11.08 -12.87
N VAL A 452 -15.13 11.57 -11.65
CA VAL A 452 -15.50 12.96 -11.42
C VAL A 452 -14.25 13.75 -11.04
N VAL A 453 -13.92 14.79 -11.81
CA VAL A 453 -12.72 15.61 -11.60
C VAL A 453 -13.12 17.02 -11.17
N GLY A 454 -12.48 17.51 -10.11
CA GLY A 454 -12.60 18.89 -9.64
C GLY A 454 -11.43 19.73 -10.11
N TYR A 455 -11.72 20.83 -10.80
CA TYR A 455 -10.75 21.75 -11.37
C TYR A 455 -10.75 23.11 -10.66
N SER A 456 -9.56 23.70 -10.56
CA SER A 456 -9.38 25.12 -10.21
C SER A 456 -8.34 25.70 -11.15
N SER A 457 -8.60 26.89 -11.71
CA SER A 457 -7.74 27.50 -12.74
C SER A 457 -7.41 26.52 -13.88
N GLU A 458 -8.41 25.80 -14.38
CA GLU A 458 -8.30 24.78 -15.45
C GLU A 458 -7.35 23.59 -15.16
N LYS A 459 -6.90 23.41 -13.91
CA LYS A 459 -6.08 22.27 -13.52
C LYS A 459 -6.82 21.34 -12.55
N PRO A 460 -6.70 20.01 -12.69
CA PRO A 460 -7.25 19.06 -11.73
C PRO A 460 -6.65 19.29 -10.34
N ILE A 461 -7.50 19.41 -9.33
CA ILE A 461 -7.10 19.49 -7.93
C ILE A 461 -7.75 18.41 -7.06
N ALA A 462 -8.73 17.69 -7.59
CA ALA A 462 -9.39 16.57 -6.92
C ALA A 462 -10.01 15.57 -7.90
N VAL A 463 -10.14 14.32 -7.48
CA VAL A 463 -10.65 13.21 -8.28
C VAL A 463 -11.54 12.31 -7.41
N CYS A 464 -12.67 11.85 -7.94
CA CYS A 464 -13.56 10.89 -7.31
C CYS A 464 -13.91 9.77 -8.29
N GLN A 465 -13.54 8.54 -7.96
CA GLN A 465 -13.93 7.33 -8.69
C GLN A 465 -15.19 6.74 -8.08
N VAL A 466 -16.23 6.59 -8.88
CA VAL A 466 -17.53 6.05 -8.48
C VAL A 466 -17.81 4.79 -9.29
N VAL A 467 -18.32 3.75 -8.63
CA VAL A 467 -18.59 2.45 -9.24
C VAL A 467 -20.05 2.11 -8.99
N SER A 468 -20.80 1.66 -10.00
CA SER A 468 -22.17 1.18 -9.80
C SER A 468 -22.16 -0.18 -9.08
N GLU A 469 -23.10 -0.42 -8.17
CA GLU A 469 -23.26 -1.69 -7.47
C GLU A 469 -24.74 -2.00 -7.20
N GLY A 470 -25.08 -3.27 -6.97
CA GLY A 470 -26.45 -3.69 -6.67
C GLY A 470 -27.24 -4.06 -7.94
N ASP A 471 -28.56 -3.95 -7.88
CA ASP A 471 -29.51 -4.47 -8.90
C ASP A 471 -29.35 -5.98 -9.17
N LEU A 472 -29.03 -6.75 -8.13
CA LEU A 472 -28.69 -8.16 -8.26
C LEU A 472 -29.94 -9.02 -8.45
N THR A 473 -29.83 -10.02 -9.33
CA THR A 473 -30.81 -11.10 -9.46
C THR A 473 -30.79 -12.01 -8.23
N GLU A 474 -31.89 -12.74 -7.99
CA GLU A 474 -31.97 -13.69 -6.87
C GLU A 474 -30.84 -14.74 -6.91
N ARG A 475 -30.50 -15.22 -8.11
CA ARG A 475 -29.39 -16.16 -8.31
C ARG A 475 -28.04 -15.57 -7.89
N GLN A 476 -27.74 -14.32 -8.26
CA GLN A 476 -26.51 -13.64 -7.85
C GLN A 476 -26.44 -13.44 -6.33
N ILE A 477 -27.58 -13.12 -5.70
CA ILE A 477 -27.67 -12.98 -4.23
C ILE A 477 -27.38 -14.32 -3.54
N GLU A 478 -27.94 -15.42 -4.06
CA GLU A 478 -27.68 -16.78 -3.58
C GLU A 478 -26.20 -17.17 -3.74
N ASP A 479 -25.61 -16.95 -4.92
CA ASP A 479 -24.19 -17.23 -5.19
C ASP A 479 -23.27 -16.46 -4.23
N ILE A 480 -23.55 -15.18 -3.99
CA ILE A 480 -22.81 -14.35 -3.02
C ILE A 480 -22.98 -14.89 -1.60
N SER A 481 -24.19 -15.26 -1.20
CA SER A 481 -24.50 -15.81 0.13
C SER A 481 -23.73 -17.09 0.41
N ASN A 482 -23.62 -17.96 -0.60
CA ASN A 482 -22.89 -19.23 -0.55
C ASN A 482 -21.38 -19.05 -0.74
N GLY A 483 -20.92 -17.82 -1.04
CA GLY A 483 -19.51 -17.49 -1.21
C GLY A 483 -18.90 -17.96 -2.53
N LEU A 484 -19.73 -18.21 -3.54
CA LEU A 484 -19.33 -18.78 -4.83
C LEU A 484 -18.79 -17.71 -5.79
N LYS A 485 -19.34 -16.49 -5.78
CA LYS A 485 -18.95 -15.41 -6.69
C LYS A 485 -19.06 -14.01 -6.07
N ASN A 486 -18.28 -13.07 -6.60
CA ASN A 486 -18.40 -11.63 -6.34
C ASN A 486 -18.07 -10.85 -7.62
N GLU A 487 -19.09 -10.43 -8.37
CA GLU A 487 -18.98 -9.75 -9.68
C GLU A 487 -18.66 -8.25 -9.54
N GLY A 488 -17.76 -7.91 -8.60
CA GLY A 488 -17.34 -6.53 -8.33
C GLY A 488 -18.34 -5.71 -7.49
N HIS A 489 -19.27 -6.34 -6.77
CA HIS A 489 -20.28 -5.69 -5.93
C HIS A 489 -19.86 -5.69 -4.46
N LEU A 490 -18.88 -4.87 -4.09
CA LEU A 490 -18.22 -4.95 -2.79
C LEU A 490 -19.17 -4.74 -1.61
N ILE A 491 -19.99 -3.68 -1.62
CA ILE A 491 -20.90 -3.36 -0.52
C ILE A 491 -22.02 -4.41 -0.44
N PRO A 492 -22.77 -4.73 -1.52
CA PRO A 492 -23.75 -5.80 -1.50
C PRO A 492 -23.15 -7.13 -1.04
N HIS A 493 -21.99 -7.53 -1.56
CA HIS A 493 -21.33 -8.77 -1.15
C HIS A 493 -21.06 -8.81 0.35
N ARG A 494 -20.53 -7.73 0.94
CA ARG A 494 -20.26 -7.69 2.38
C ARG A 494 -21.53 -7.76 3.22
N LEU A 495 -22.59 -7.04 2.82
CA LEU A 495 -23.85 -7.02 3.55
C LEU A 495 -24.65 -8.33 3.41
N ILE A 496 -24.61 -8.98 2.25
CA ILE A 496 -25.25 -10.28 2.04
C ILE A 496 -24.48 -11.37 2.79
N LYS A 497 -23.17 -11.50 2.56
CA LYS A 497 -22.37 -12.60 3.11
C LYS A 497 -22.22 -12.53 4.63
N TYR A 498 -21.96 -11.35 5.19
CA TYR A 498 -21.62 -11.20 6.60
C TYR A 498 -22.75 -10.63 7.47
N MET A 499 -23.68 -9.85 6.89
CA MET A 499 -24.82 -9.30 7.63
C MET A 499 -26.14 -10.01 7.30
N ARG A 500 -26.14 -10.95 6.35
CA ARG A 500 -27.32 -11.69 5.88
C ARG A 500 -28.46 -10.78 5.39
N ALA A 501 -28.12 -9.59 4.89
CA ALA A 501 -29.07 -8.64 4.33
C ALA A 501 -29.30 -8.90 2.84
N PHE A 502 -29.96 -10.02 2.51
CA PHE A 502 -30.17 -10.48 1.13
C PHE A 502 -30.82 -9.44 0.23
N ASP A 503 -31.93 -8.87 0.68
CA ASP A 503 -32.72 -7.89 -0.07
C ASP A 503 -31.98 -6.55 -0.31
N PHE A 504 -30.87 -6.28 0.40
CA PHE A 504 -30.04 -5.12 0.09
C PHE A 504 -29.41 -5.25 -1.32
N GLY A 505 -29.13 -6.48 -1.78
CA GLY A 505 -28.58 -6.74 -3.11
C GLY A 505 -29.46 -6.25 -4.26
N LYS A 506 -30.77 -6.15 -4.03
CA LYS A 506 -31.76 -5.70 -5.02
C LYS A 506 -31.76 -4.17 -5.22
N LEU A 507 -31.15 -3.42 -4.31
CA LEU A 507 -31.10 -1.96 -4.39
C LEU A 507 -30.02 -1.49 -5.37
N LYS A 508 -30.27 -0.39 -6.07
CA LYS A 508 -29.29 0.26 -6.95
C LYS A 508 -28.39 1.19 -6.15
N GLY A 509 -27.08 1.04 -6.29
CA GLY A 509 -26.12 1.78 -5.48
C GLY A 509 -24.96 2.35 -6.26
N TRP A 510 -24.40 3.45 -5.78
CA TRP A 510 -23.10 3.97 -6.22
C TRP A 510 -22.10 3.89 -5.06
N ARG A 511 -21.00 3.17 -5.28
CA ARG A 511 -19.88 3.15 -4.35
C ARG A 511 -18.83 4.16 -4.78
N ILE A 512 -18.55 5.14 -3.93
CA ILE A 512 -17.35 5.96 -4.04
C ILE A 512 -16.16 5.08 -3.66
N MET A 513 -15.42 4.66 -4.68
CA MET A 513 -14.27 3.76 -4.58
C MET A 513 -13.03 4.50 -4.08
N ARG A 514 -12.76 5.69 -4.61
CA ARG A 514 -11.68 6.58 -4.17
C ARG A 514 -12.15 8.02 -4.27
N ILE A 515 -11.79 8.85 -3.29
CA ILE A 515 -11.89 10.30 -3.37
C ILE A 515 -10.59 10.90 -2.87
N ALA A 516 -9.97 11.73 -3.70
CA ALA A 516 -8.66 12.29 -3.46
C ALA A 516 -8.67 13.80 -3.76
N VAL A 517 -8.05 14.58 -2.88
CA VAL A 517 -7.80 16.01 -3.07
C VAL A 517 -6.31 16.23 -2.96
N SER A 518 -5.76 17.01 -3.90
CA SER A 518 -4.36 17.43 -3.89
C SER A 518 -3.94 17.94 -2.50
N PRO A 519 -2.75 17.55 -1.98
CA PRO A 519 -2.35 17.82 -0.59
C PRO A 519 -2.47 19.29 -0.17
N GLU A 520 -2.11 20.23 -1.05
CA GLU A 520 -2.12 21.68 -0.82
C GLU A 520 -3.55 22.26 -0.68
N ASN A 521 -4.56 21.48 -1.07
CA ASN A 521 -5.96 21.87 -1.11
C ASN A 521 -6.85 21.07 -0.13
N GLN A 522 -6.26 20.15 0.63
CA GLN A 522 -6.98 19.43 1.68
C GLN A 522 -7.47 20.39 2.78
N GLY A 523 -8.56 20.01 3.45
CA GLY A 523 -9.16 20.84 4.51
C GLY A 523 -9.99 22.04 4.04
N LYS A 524 -10.04 22.34 2.73
CA LYS A 524 -10.79 23.48 2.15
C LYS A 524 -12.23 23.14 1.71
N GLY A 525 -12.77 21.99 2.10
CA GLY A 525 -14.13 21.56 1.75
C GLY A 525 -14.34 21.03 0.33
N ILE A 526 -13.30 20.92 -0.49
CA ILE A 526 -13.38 20.45 -1.89
C ILE A 526 -13.96 19.04 -2.01
N GLY A 527 -13.48 18.10 -1.18
CA GLY A 527 -14.00 16.72 -1.18
C GLY A 527 -15.49 16.64 -0.85
N SER A 528 -15.99 17.52 0.03
CA SER A 528 -17.42 17.61 0.34
C SER A 528 -18.24 18.11 -0.86
N ARG A 529 -17.78 19.15 -1.55
CA ARG A 529 -18.45 19.66 -2.76
C ARG A 529 -18.52 18.60 -3.87
N ILE A 530 -17.46 17.79 -4.02
CA ILE A 530 -17.45 16.68 -5.00
C ILE A 530 -18.45 15.59 -4.61
N ILE A 531 -18.53 15.22 -3.33
CA ILE A 531 -19.53 14.26 -2.85
C ILE A 531 -20.95 14.76 -3.12
N GLU A 532 -21.23 16.03 -2.84
CA GLU A 532 -22.53 16.64 -3.13
C GLU A 532 -22.89 16.53 -4.61
N GLU A 533 -21.93 16.81 -5.50
CA GLU A 533 -22.15 16.73 -6.94
C GLU A 533 -22.36 15.28 -7.41
N VAL A 534 -21.58 14.32 -6.89
CA VAL A 534 -21.80 12.89 -7.15
C VAL A 534 -23.20 12.46 -6.72
N ILE A 535 -23.69 12.93 -5.57
CA ILE A 535 -25.04 12.61 -5.10
C ILE A 535 -26.11 13.23 -6.01
N LYS A 536 -25.90 14.45 -6.52
CA LYS A 536 -26.81 15.06 -7.51
C LYS A 536 -26.83 14.29 -8.83
N MET A 537 -25.70 13.74 -9.25
CA MET A 537 -25.59 12.89 -10.45
C MET A 537 -26.26 11.53 -10.26
N ALA A 538 -26.33 11.01 -9.03
CA ALA A 538 -26.89 9.70 -8.67
C ALA A 538 -28.44 9.65 -8.70
N LYS A 539 -29.09 10.31 -9.67
CA LYS A 539 -30.56 10.26 -9.81
C LYS A 539 -31.02 8.85 -10.17
N GLY A 540 -32.04 8.34 -9.48
CA GLY A 540 -32.58 7.00 -9.70
C GLY A 540 -31.80 5.87 -9.03
N VAL A 541 -30.83 6.20 -8.18
CA VAL A 541 -30.06 5.26 -7.35
C VAL A 541 -30.63 5.27 -5.93
N ASP A 542 -30.70 4.11 -5.28
CA ASP A 542 -31.23 3.97 -3.93
C ASP A 542 -30.25 4.46 -2.86
N TRP A 543 -28.94 4.31 -3.07
CA TRP A 543 -27.93 4.68 -2.08
C TRP A 543 -26.59 5.08 -2.69
N VAL A 544 -25.84 5.93 -1.97
CA VAL A 544 -24.42 6.19 -2.23
C VAL A 544 -23.63 5.73 -1.01
N GLY A 545 -22.52 5.02 -1.20
CA GLY A 545 -21.74 4.46 -0.09
C GLY A 545 -20.25 4.45 -0.35
N SER A 546 -19.47 4.11 0.68
CA SER A 546 -18.04 3.87 0.54
C SER A 546 -17.59 2.78 1.51
N SER A 547 -16.47 2.12 1.18
CA SER A 547 -15.82 1.10 1.99
C SER A 547 -14.34 1.43 2.09
N PHE A 548 -13.83 1.60 3.30
CA PHE A 548 -12.45 2.03 3.55
C PHE A 548 -11.90 1.42 4.85
N VAL A 549 -10.59 1.45 5.03
CA VAL A 549 -9.94 1.04 6.28
C VAL A 549 -10.30 2.04 7.37
N ALA A 550 -10.73 1.54 8.52
CA ALA A 550 -11.23 2.32 9.62
C ALA A 550 -10.15 3.27 10.16
N ASP A 551 -10.32 4.55 9.85
CA ASP A 551 -9.51 5.65 10.33
C ASP A 551 -10.44 6.73 10.90
N TYR A 552 -10.00 7.39 11.98
CA TYR A 552 -10.82 8.39 12.66
C TYR A 552 -11.09 9.61 11.78
N SER A 553 -10.06 10.11 11.08
CA SER A 553 -10.17 11.32 10.25
C SER A 553 -11.04 11.07 9.02
N VAL A 554 -10.87 9.91 8.37
CA VAL A 554 -11.65 9.49 7.21
C VAL A 554 -13.11 9.23 7.60
N LEU A 555 -13.38 8.50 8.68
CA LEU A 555 -14.74 8.26 9.14
C LEU A 555 -15.46 9.57 9.49
N ARG A 556 -14.77 10.50 10.16
CA ARG A 556 -15.31 11.82 10.47
C ARG A 556 -15.65 12.61 9.20
N PHE A 557 -14.83 12.51 8.16
CA PHE A 557 -15.14 13.13 6.86
C PHE A 557 -16.45 12.59 6.28
N TRP A 558 -16.65 11.28 6.25
CA TRP A 558 -17.88 10.68 5.73
C TRP A 558 -19.12 11.05 6.55
N ILE A 559 -19.04 10.99 7.87
CA ILE A 559 -20.13 11.37 8.78
C ILE A 559 -20.55 12.82 8.55
N LYS A 560 -19.58 13.74 8.44
CA LYS A 560 -19.85 15.16 8.14
C LYS A 560 -20.57 15.39 6.82
N ASN A 561 -20.39 14.48 5.85
CA ASN A 561 -21.05 14.51 4.55
C ASN A 561 -22.39 13.76 4.53
N GLY A 562 -22.93 13.40 5.70
CA GLY A 562 -24.24 12.78 5.85
C GLY A 562 -24.27 11.27 5.61
N PHE A 563 -23.13 10.58 5.68
CA PHE A 563 -23.08 9.12 5.56
C PHE A 563 -23.17 8.47 6.94
N THR A 564 -23.94 7.38 7.01
CA THR A 564 -24.14 6.60 8.24
C THR A 564 -23.30 5.31 8.19
N PRO A 565 -22.52 4.99 9.24
CA PRO A 565 -21.86 3.69 9.35
C PRO A 565 -22.88 2.56 9.49
N VAL A 566 -22.73 1.51 8.68
CA VAL A 566 -23.64 0.34 8.65
C VAL A 566 -22.92 -0.98 8.87
N TYR A 567 -21.60 -1.02 8.70
CA TYR A 567 -20.81 -2.23 8.86
C TYR A 567 -19.37 -1.92 9.30
N LEU A 568 -18.84 -2.80 10.15
CA LEU A 568 -17.43 -2.87 10.52
C LEU A 568 -17.02 -4.35 10.46
N SER A 569 -15.96 -4.67 9.71
CA SER A 569 -15.47 -6.04 9.58
C SER A 569 -15.10 -6.62 10.95
N SER A 570 -15.27 -7.92 11.15
CA SER A 570 -14.79 -8.59 12.39
C SER A 570 -13.35 -9.04 12.29
N ILE A 571 -12.84 -9.20 11.06
CA ILE A 571 -11.49 -9.66 10.76
C ILE A 571 -10.69 -8.45 10.28
N LYS A 572 -9.50 -8.27 10.88
CA LYS A 572 -8.50 -7.31 10.43
C LYS A 572 -7.97 -7.76 9.08
N ASN A 573 -7.97 -6.88 8.09
CA ASN A 573 -7.30 -7.15 6.83
C ASN A 573 -5.78 -7.07 7.07
N GLU A 574 -5.07 -8.18 6.89
CA GLU A 574 -3.63 -8.27 7.13
C GLU A 574 -2.83 -7.38 6.17
N GLU A 575 -3.23 -7.28 4.91
CA GLU A 575 -2.56 -6.48 3.88
C GLU A 575 -2.68 -4.98 4.16
N LEU A 576 -3.87 -4.54 4.61
CA LEU A 576 -4.19 -3.13 4.89
C LEU A 576 -3.97 -2.74 6.37
N ASN A 577 -3.56 -3.69 7.20
CA ASN A 577 -3.33 -3.53 8.63
C ASN A 577 -4.50 -2.88 9.41
N GLY A 578 -5.76 -3.16 9.07
CA GLY A 578 -6.91 -2.51 9.70
C GLY A 578 -8.26 -3.17 9.45
N TYR A 579 -9.31 -2.67 10.12
CA TYR A 579 -10.69 -3.14 9.94
C TYR A 579 -11.36 -2.35 8.82
N SER A 580 -12.23 -2.95 8.02
CA SER A 580 -12.96 -2.23 6.97
C SER A 580 -14.30 -1.70 7.51
N VAL A 581 -14.59 -0.43 7.27
CA VAL A 581 -15.88 0.21 7.57
C VAL A 581 -16.64 0.47 6.28
N ILE A 582 -17.95 0.21 6.29
CA ILE A 582 -18.86 0.67 5.24
C ILE A 582 -19.77 1.76 5.79
N VAL A 583 -19.86 2.84 5.05
CA VAL A 583 -20.79 3.96 5.31
C VAL A 583 -21.73 4.13 4.11
N ILE A 584 -22.98 4.48 4.39
CA ILE A 584 -24.03 4.63 3.37
C ILE A 584 -24.82 5.91 3.64
N ARG A 585 -25.11 6.65 2.57
CA ARG A 585 -26.12 7.71 2.51
C ARG A 585 -27.30 7.19 1.69
N ALA A 586 -28.43 7.03 2.37
CA ALA A 586 -29.69 6.62 1.78
C ALA A 586 -30.27 7.72 0.87
N LEU A 587 -30.72 7.35 -0.34
CA LEU A 587 -31.38 8.24 -1.30
C LEU A 587 -32.83 7.84 -1.58
N SER A 588 -33.24 6.62 -1.20
CA SER A 588 -34.62 6.15 -1.24
C SER A 588 -35.14 5.69 0.12
N GLU A 589 -36.46 5.68 0.33
CA GLU A 589 -37.05 5.19 1.59
C GLU A 589 -36.73 3.70 1.84
N LYS A 590 -36.63 2.88 0.78
CA LYS A 590 -36.19 1.48 0.90
C LYS A 590 -34.78 1.40 1.48
N SER A 591 -33.83 2.16 0.92
CA SER A 591 -32.45 2.17 1.42
C SER A 591 -32.35 2.71 2.85
N LYS A 592 -33.16 3.70 3.21
CA LYS A 592 -33.20 4.30 4.55
C LYS A 592 -33.59 3.25 5.60
N GLY A 593 -34.57 2.40 5.32
CA GLY A 593 -34.93 1.27 6.19
C GLY A 593 -33.76 0.32 6.45
N PHE A 594 -33.00 -0.04 5.40
CA PHE A 594 -31.80 -0.87 5.56
C PHE A 594 -30.70 -0.16 6.36
N VAL A 595 -30.44 1.11 6.08
CA VAL A 595 -29.40 1.88 6.79
C VAL A 595 -29.71 1.94 8.28
N VAL A 596 -30.96 2.24 8.67
CA VAL A 596 -31.36 2.28 10.08
C VAL A 596 -31.14 0.93 10.77
N LYS A 597 -31.61 -0.16 10.15
CA LYS A 597 -31.49 -1.51 10.70
C LYS A 597 -30.04 -1.96 10.83
N LEU A 598 -29.25 -1.84 9.75
CA LEU A 598 -27.84 -2.26 9.73
C LEU A 598 -26.98 -1.43 10.69
N SER A 599 -27.22 -0.12 10.75
CA SER A 599 -26.52 0.77 11.67
C SER A 599 -26.84 0.46 13.13
N SER A 600 -28.09 0.15 13.45
CA SER A 600 -28.50 -0.28 14.80
C SER A 600 -27.86 -1.61 15.20
N LEU A 601 -27.79 -2.57 14.27
CA LEU A 601 -27.06 -3.83 14.48
C LEU A 601 -25.56 -3.61 14.70
N LEU A 602 -24.94 -2.68 13.96
CA LEU A 602 -23.55 -2.32 14.17
C LEU A 602 -23.34 -1.75 15.59
N LYS A 603 -24.20 -0.85 16.05
CA LYS A 603 -24.11 -0.31 17.42
C LYS A 603 -24.22 -1.42 18.46
N ASP A 604 -25.21 -2.31 18.32
CA ASP A 604 -25.38 -3.43 19.24
C ASP A 604 -24.14 -4.35 19.27
N LYS A 605 -23.61 -4.67 18.09
CA LYS A 605 -22.38 -5.47 17.96
C LYS A 605 -21.21 -4.81 18.70
N LEU A 606 -20.99 -3.51 18.51
CA LEU A 606 -19.91 -2.77 19.18
C LEU A 606 -20.07 -2.80 20.71
N LEU A 607 -21.29 -2.53 21.20
CA LEU A 607 -21.58 -2.54 22.64
C LEU A 607 -21.30 -3.92 23.27
N ARG A 608 -21.65 -5.01 22.57
CA ARG A 608 -21.52 -6.38 23.12
C ARG A 608 -20.14 -6.99 22.96
N THR A 609 -19.41 -6.66 21.89
CA THR A 609 -18.24 -7.45 21.47
C THR A 609 -16.92 -6.67 21.43
N SER A 610 -16.89 -5.41 21.86
CA SER A 610 -15.67 -4.58 21.82
C SER A 610 -14.48 -5.19 22.58
N HIS A 611 -14.72 -5.84 23.72
CA HIS A 611 -13.68 -6.51 24.50
C HIS A 611 -13.04 -7.72 23.81
N GLN A 612 -13.74 -8.32 22.83
CA GLN A 612 -13.31 -9.55 22.16
C GLN A 612 -12.86 -9.29 20.72
N VAL A 613 -13.74 -8.71 19.90
CA VAL A 613 -13.54 -8.56 18.44
C VAL A 613 -12.76 -7.30 18.11
N TYR A 614 -13.02 -6.23 18.87
CA TYR A 614 -12.46 -4.89 18.63
C TYR A 614 -11.51 -4.44 19.72
N TYR A 615 -10.89 -5.39 20.42
CA TYR A 615 -9.98 -5.08 21.52
C TYR A 615 -8.85 -4.16 21.05
N ASN A 616 -8.27 -4.41 19.88
CA ASN A 616 -7.14 -3.63 19.36
C ASN A 616 -7.53 -2.41 18.50
N LEU A 617 -8.83 -2.10 18.38
CA LEU A 617 -9.27 -0.95 17.61
C LEU A 617 -9.13 0.34 18.43
N ASN A 618 -8.81 1.46 17.77
CA ASN A 618 -8.68 2.76 18.43
C ASN A 618 -9.99 3.11 19.18
N PRO A 619 -9.97 3.37 20.50
CA PRO A 619 -11.18 3.67 21.27
C PRO A 619 -11.94 4.91 20.78
N GLN A 620 -11.24 5.93 20.26
CA GLN A 620 -11.86 7.13 19.68
C GLN A 620 -12.70 6.80 18.45
N LEU A 621 -12.24 5.84 17.64
CA LEU A 621 -12.95 5.39 16.45
C LEU A 621 -14.23 4.64 16.83
N ILE A 622 -14.19 3.79 17.86
CA ILE A 622 -15.37 3.08 18.37
C ILE A 622 -16.39 4.10 18.93
N ALA A 623 -15.94 5.08 19.72
CA ALA A 623 -16.81 6.14 20.22
C ALA A 623 -17.48 6.91 19.07
N LEU A 624 -16.70 7.27 18.04
CA LEU A 624 -17.21 7.97 16.85
C LEU A 624 -18.25 7.13 16.08
N LEU A 625 -18.03 5.81 15.94
CA LEU A 625 -19.01 4.89 15.35
C LEU A 625 -20.29 4.82 16.18
N MET A 626 -20.19 4.68 17.51
CA MET A 626 -21.36 4.58 18.38
C MET A 626 -22.19 5.88 18.43
N ARG A 627 -21.55 7.05 18.37
CA ARG A 627 -22.27 8.34 18.25
C ARG A 627 -23.10 8.47 16.98
N ASN A 628 -22.62 7.89 15.89
CA ASN A 628 -23.17 8.12 14.54
C ASN A 628 -23.88 6.89 13.97
N THR A 629 -24.29 5.98 14.84
CA THR A 629 -25.12 4.82 14.50
C THR A 629 -26.50 4.95 15.11
N TYR A 630 -27.51 4.36 14.47
CA TYR A 630 -28.89 4.36 14.97
C TYR A 630 -29.05 3.48 16.23
N SER A 631 -30.18 3.65 16.92
CA SER A 631 -30.53 2.85 18.10
C SER A 631 -32.02 2.53 18.06
N GLU A 632 -32.33 1.24 17.99
CA GLU A 632 -33.72 0.74 18.04
C GLU A 632 -34.16 0.37 19.46
N ARG A 633 -33.21 0.22 20.40
CA ARG A 633 -33.49 -0.10 21.80
C ARG A 633 -33.10 1.04 22.73
N ARG A 634 -33.73 1.05 23.91
CA ARG A 634 -33.34 1.88 25.05
C ARG A 634 -32.97 0.97 26.21
N GLU A 635 -32.06 1.45 27.05
CA GLU A 635 -31.75 0.79 28.31
C GLU A 635 -32.78 1.20 29.37
N GLY A 636 -33.08 0.32 30.33
CA GLY A 636 -33.97 0.62 31.45
C GLY A 636 -33.45 1.73 32.37
N GLU A 637 -34.18 2.01 33.45
CA GLU A 637 -33.71 2.91 34.51
C GLU A 637 -32.42 2.39 35.15
N VAL A 638 -31.55 3.31 35.58
CA VAL A 638 -30.30 2.93 36.26
C VAL A 638 -30.66 2.45 37.67
N PRO A 639 -30.34 1.19 38.05
CA PRO A 639 -30.66 0.71 39.40
C PRO A 639 -29.99 1.56 40.48
N ASP A 640 -30.70 1.85 41.58
CA ASP A 640 -30.16 2.64 42.71
C ASP A 640 -28.84 2.08 43.25
N LEU A 641 -28.70 0.76 43.27
CA LEU A 641 -27.46 0.10 43.68
C LEU A 641 -26.29 0.44 42.76
N TYR A 642 -26.52 0.56 41.45
CA TYR A 642 -25.51 0.98 40.48
C TYR A 642 -25.14 2.45 40.67
N VAL A 643 -26.13 3.31 40.93
CA VAL A 643 -25.91 4.72 41.27
C VAL A 643 -24.99 4.83 42.49
N ASN A 644 -25.32 4.12 43.57
CA ASN A 644 -24.54 4.14 44.82
C ASN A 644 -23.12 3.60 44.63
N LYS A 645 -22.95 2.52 43.86
CA LYS A 645 -21.63 1.96 43.51
C LYS A 645 -20.77 2.98 42.76
N ILE A 646 -21.32 3.62 41.72
CA ILE A 646 -20.57 4.59 40.92
C ILE A 646 -20.19 5.83 41.75
N LYS A 647 -21.09 6.34 42.61
CA LYS A 647 -20.78 7.43 43.55
C LYS A 647 -19.61 7.07 44.47
N ALA A 648 -19.62 5.87 45.06
CA ALA A 648 -18.53 5.41 45.92
C ALA A 648 -17.17 5.35 45.19
N TYR A 649 -17.16 4.97 43.90
CA TYR A 649 -15.94 4.98 43.08
C TYR A 649 -15.46 6.40 42.78
N ILE A 650 -16.36 7.32 42.42
CA ILE A 650 -16.03 8.74 42.15
C ILE A 650 -15.43 9.38 43.40
N GLU A 651 -15.98 9.08 44.58
CA GLU A 651 -15.48 9.54 45.89
C GLU A 651 -14.19 8.82 46.36
N GLY A 652 -13.68 7.86 45.60
CA GLY A 652 -12.45 7.12 45.92
C GLY A 652 -12.59 6.09 47.04
N LYS A 653 -13.83 5.74 47.44
CA LYS A 653 -14.11 4.78 48.52
C LYS A 653 -13.93 3.32 48.10
N VAL A 654 -14.12 3.01 46.81
CA VAL A 654 -13.98 1.65 46.26
C VAL A 654 -13.18 1.68 44.96
N PRO A 655 -12.47 0.60 44.60
CA PRO A 655 -11.77 0.51 43.32
C PRO A 655 -12.74 0.27 42.16
N TYR A 656 -12.31 0.59 40.93
CA TYR A 656 -13.12 0.42 39.72
C TYR A 656 -13.71 -0.99 39.54
N ASN A 657 -12.96 -2.03 39.93
CA ASN A 657 -13.37 -3.42 39.72
C ASN A 657 -14.69 -3.78 40.44
N VAL A 658 -15.06 -3.04 41.48
CA VAL A 658 -16.31 -3.23 42.25
C VAL A 658 -17.54 -2.62 41.53
N ILE A 659 -17.31 -1.77 40.54
CA ILE A 659 -18.35 -1.02 39.82
C ILE A 659 -18.44 -1.38 38.34
N ALA A 660 -17.69 -2.38 37.87
CA ALA A 660 -17.48 -2.63 36.44
C ALA A 660 -18.81 -2.86 35.69
N GLU A 661 -19.72 -3.64 36.28
CA GLU A 661 -21.07 -3.89 35.77
C GLU A 661 -21.95 -2.63 35.75
N ALA A 662 -21.83 -1.77 36.77
CA ALA A 662 -22.57 -0.52 36.87
C ALA A 662 -22.08 0.50 35.83
N ALA A 663 -20.76 0.63 35.67
CA ALA A 663 -20.15 1.45 34.63
C ALA A 663 -20.53 0.97 33.23
N HIS A 664 -20.53 -0.36 33.01
CA HIS A 664 -20.94 -0.95 31.74
C HIS A 664 -22.41 -0.68 31.41
N PHE A 665 -23.32 -0.79 32.38
CA PHE A 665 -24.72 -0.43 32.21
C PHE A 665 -24.87 1.05 31.81
N LEU A 666 -24.21 1.95 32.55
CA LEU A 666 -24.33 3.38 32.36
C LEU A 666 -23.77 3.84 31.00
N ILE A 667 -22.61 3.33 30.58
CA ILE A 667 -22.05 3.66 29.26
C ILE A 667 -22.91 3.08 28.12
N THR A 668 -23.51 1.90 28.31
CA THR A 668 -24.41 1.29 27.33
C THR A 668 -25.64 2.16 27.14
N LYS A 669 -26.29 2.57 28.24
CA LYS A 669 -27.40 3.53 28.24
C LYS A 669 -27.02 4.83 27.55
N HIS A 670 -25.81 5.33 27.81
CA HIS A 670 -25.31 6.53 27.17
C HIS A 670 -25.28 6.43 25.64
N PHE A 671 -24.65 5.40 25.07
CA PHE A 671 -24.54 5.28 23.61
C PHE A 671 -25.86 4.93 22.91
N LEU A 672 -26.83 4.35 23.63
CA LEU A 672 -28.17 4.09 23.11
C LEU A 672 -29.05 5.35 23.08
N GLU A 673 -28.86 6.29 24.02
CA GLU A 673 -29.73 7.45 24.17
C GLU A 673 -29.10 8.80 23.80
N LEU A 674 -27.78 8.94 23.91
CA LEU A 674 -26.97 10.12 23.56
C LEU A 674 -27.54 11.47 24.10
N LYS A 675 -28.12 11.47 25.31
CA LYS A 675 -28.72 12.65 25.97
C LYS A 675 -27.72 13.71 26.41
N VAL A 676 -26.45 13.34 26.59
CA VAL A 676 -25.34 14.25 26.92
C VAL A 676 -24.25 14.12 25.88
N ASN A 677 -23.63 15.24 25.51
CA ASN A 677 -22.52 15.27 24.57
C ASN A 677 -21.21 15.42 25.34
N LEU A 678 -20.60 14.29 25.71
CA LEU A 678 -19.24 14.28 26.25
C LEU A 678 -18.24 14.72 25.18
N ASN A 679 -17.02 15.09 25.55
CA ASN A 679 -15.95 15.19 24.56
C ASN A 679 -15.56 13.78 24.08
N ILE A 680 -15.06 13.67 22.85
CA ILE A 680 -14.75 12.36 22.24
C ILE A 680 -13.67 11.60 23.01
N GLU A 681 -12.78 12.31 23.69
CA GLU A 681 -11.66 11.73 24.43
C GLU A 681 -12.10 11.09 25.75
N ALA A 682 -13.11 11.66 26.41
CA ALA A 682 -13.74 11.12 27.61
C ALA A 682 -14.51 9.84 27.26
N GLU A 683 -15.30 9.88 26.19
CA GLU A 683 -15.93 8.66 25.66
C GLU A 683 -14.90 7.62 25.24
N ALA A 684 -13.81 8.01 24.58
CA ALA A 684 -12.75 7.07 24.22
C ALA A 684 -12.12 6.41 25.45
N SER A 685 -11.93 7.17 26.55
CA SER A 685 -11.43 6.64 27.82
C SER A 685 -12.42 5.66 28.46
N LEU A 686 -13.72 6.00 28.45
CA LEU A 686 -14.80 5.13 28.91
C LEU A 686 -14.88 3.86 28.05
N VAL A 687 -14.81 3.97 26.72
CA VAL A 687 -14.80 2.82 25.80
C VAL A 687 -13.60 1.93 26.05
N ALA A 688 -12.40 2.50 26.15
CA ALA A 688 -11.16 1.75 26.38
C ALA A 688 -11.23 0.92 27.66
N ARG A 689 -11.67 1.53 28.76
CA ARG A 689 -11.73 0.86 30.05
C ARG A 689 -12.95 -0.06 30.19
N VAL A 690 -14.13 0.44 29.85
CA VAL A 690 -15.42 -0.19 30.20
C VAL A 690 -15.84 -1.21 29.13
N LEU A 691 -15.77 -0.87 27.85
CA LEU A 691 -16.27 -1.74 26.77
C LEU A 691 -15.20 -2.64 26.16
N GLN A 692 -13.96 -2.17 26.07
CA GLN A 692 -12.83 -2.97 25.59
C GLN A 692 -12.13 -3.73 26.73
N GLY A 693 -12.38 -3.37 28.00
CA GLY A 693 -11.81 -4.08 29.15
C GLY A 693 -10.30 -3.86 29.34
N LYS A 694 -9.72 -2.81 28.77
CA LYS A 694 -8.28 -2.54 28.87
C LYS A 694 -7.87 -2.17 30.29
N SER A 695 -6.68 -2.57 30.70
CA SER A 695 -6.03 -1.97 31.88
C SER A 695 -5.79 -0.48 31.68
N TRP A 696 -5.66 0.29 32.77
CA TRP A 696 -5.30 1.72 32.71
C TRP A 696 -4.05 2.01 31.87
N TYR A 697 -3.02 1.17 32.01
CA TYR A 697 -1.78 1.28 31.23
C TYR A 697 -2.01 1.14 29.72
N HIS A 698 -2.60 0.02 29.28
CA HIS A 698 -2.88 -0.21 27.86
C HIS A 698 -3.87 0.82 27.27
N ALA A 699 -4.84 1.29 28.05
CA ALA A 699 -5.72 2.38 27.63
C ALA A 699 -4.92 3.69 27.44
N GLY A 700 -4.00 3.99 28.35
CA GLY A 700 -3.09 5.13 28.26
C GLY A 700 -2.22 5.09 27.01
N LEU A 701 -1.57 3.95 26.73
CA LEU A 701 -0.77 3.76 25.52
C LEU A 701 -1.55 4.04 24.23
N MET A 702 -2.80 3.57 24.15
CA MET A 702 -3.63 3.77 22.96
C MET A 702 -4.15 5.20 22.80
N LEU A 703 -4.35 5.91 23.90
CA LEU A 703 -4.90 7.26 23.90
C LEU A 703 -3.82 8.35 23.94
N GLY A 704 -2.54 7.97 24.12
CA GLY A 704 -1.44 8.92 24.34
C GLY A 704 -1.51 9.62 25.70
N LEU A 705 -1.97 8.89 26.73
CA LEU A 705 -2.19 9.41 28.09
C LEU A 705 -1.48 8.53 29.13
N SER A 706 -1.22 9.09 30.31
CA SER A 706 -0.80 8.29 31.47
C SER A 706 -1.98 7.48 32.03
N SER A 707 -1.67 6.37 32.73
CA SER A 707 -2.67 5.54 33.41
C SER A 707 -3.60 6.36 34.33
N ARG A 708 -3.03 7.35 35.02
CA ARG A 708 -3.76 8.22 35.96
C ARG A 708 -4.72 9.14 35.24
N GLU A 709 -4.29 9.76 34.13
CA GLU A 709 -5.16 10.62 33.33
C GLU A 709 -6.35 9.85 32.74
N VAL A 710 -6.15 8.60 32.33
CA VAL A 710 -7.26 7.75 31.86
C VAL A 710 -8.25 7.47 32.99
N GLU A 711 -7.77 7.12 34.19
CA GLU A 711 -8.63 6.87 35.34
C GLU A 711 -9.45 8.13 35.72
N GLU A 712 -8.81 9.30 35.75
CA GLU A 712 -9.45 10.58 36.03
C GLU A 712 -10.52 10.92 34.98
N ARG A 713 -10.24 10.73 33.69
CA ARG A 713 -11.21 10.92 32.60
C ARG A 713 -12.40 9.96 32.72
N VAL A 714 -12.16 8.69 33.11
CA VAL A 714 -13.24 7.72 33.36
C VAL A 714 -14.11 8.14 34.54
N LYS A 715 -13.52 8.61 35.64
CA LYS A 715 -14.27 9.12 36.80
C LYS A 715 -15.17 10.31 36.42
N GLN A 716 -14.59 11.31 35.75
CA GLN A 716 -15.31 12.49 35.29
C GLN A 716 -16.43 12.12 34.30
N GLY A 717 -16.14 11.22 33.36
CA GLY A 717 -17.12 10.72 32.40
C GLY A 717 -18.30 10.05 33.12
N LEU A 718 -18.04 9.11 34.03
CA LEU A 718 -19.10 8.44 34.80
C LEU A 718 -19.90 9.41 35.66
N GLU A 719 -19.28 10.43 36.24
CA GLU A 719 -19.99 11.46 37.01
C GLU A 719 -21.00 12.23 36.14
N VAL A 720 -20.58 12.68 34.96
CA VAL A 720 -21.46 13.39 34.02
C VAL A 720 -22.59 12.48 33.52
N LEU A 721 -22.27 11.23 33.19
CA LEU A 721 -23.27 10.25 32.78
C LEU A 721 -24.28 10.00 33.91
N LEU A 722 -23.81 9.84 35.14
CA LEU A 722 -24.69 9.57 36.27
C LEU A 722 -25.68 10.72 36.46
N ARG A 723 -25.21 11.97 36.51
CA ARG A 723 -26.07 13.17 36.61
C ARG A 723 -27.15 13.27 35.52
N THR A 724 -26.93 12.66 34.35
CA THR A 724 -27.84 12.73 33.20
C THR A 724 -28.85 11.57 33.19
N TYR A 725 -28.43 10.39 33.66
CA TYR A 725 -29.17 9.13 33.46
C TYR A 725 -29.71 8.52 34.75
N SER A 726 -29.28 8.99 35.94
CA SER A 726 -29.80 8.58 37.26
C SER A 726 -30.98 9.42 37.71
#